data_AF-A0A4S4LTD5-F1
#
_entry.id   AF-A0A4S4LTD5-F1
#
_cell.length_a   1.000
_cell.length_b   1.000
_cell.length_c   1.000
_cell.angle_alpha   90.00
_cell.angle_beta   90.00
_cell.angle_gamma   90.00
#
_symmetry.space_group_name_H-M   'P 1'
#
loop_
_entity.id
_entity.type
_entity.pdbx_description
1 polymer ?
#
loop_
_entity_poly.entity_id
_entity_poly.type
_entity_poly.pdbx_seq_one_letter_code
_entity_poly.pdbx_strand_id
1 'polypeptide(L)'
;MIAVERKEHRERNLNDHLTEKQAEEYQVSDLNLRQAMSSAFFYGTLLHPKILKRVIGNDGGHLEVCPAVLMDHTRHHIKHADYPAVIPYEKSSKLFERDLSYEERSVRGTLVTGLTKSDIDLLDIFEGDEYTRTPVSVHPLAPFKPLSSSEAQMDEVESSVAPPTVPQLPPISELAPVVFAETYIWTLRVSDLKKSLWSYETFIKENAWKWVGTNAEENEDYKEASGTSFRSILIFLILLENVSRQDFSQYAHVRNISAEELSLDNPGKRALIVGDIHGMNRALVALLEKVSYSSKTDTLIHTGDICSKGPHAGSLSVLSFMASNNITGVRGNHDQKVIEWRAWLDWVKGLEKGKGGKWLDEVEALWEKENESDDLDEEKWVEKQKQKAKRKDRKWWKRIPDGWTMFSDHYRIARAMSSAEYAYLRSLPLILHLPSEHAFLVHAGLLPYDPTRSLTNRRQPLAHLPSLSQTLTDPSLLGLDWPSNARLRPTVPIYRQAQEVNIINDIAQNRDPWVLLNMRGVSEDNTVSRDSHEGTPWAEIWNGMVSRCGGYKNVSSQQKPIILPCHPATVIYGHTASRGLDVNRWTIGLDSGCVYGRRLTVMILDAAHQHRNDVVRRAANDDLKGKSDVIDFGDDGHARLVSVDCIKHKK
;
A
#
# COMPACT_ATOMS: atom_id res chain seq x y z
N MET A 1 39.51 -41.16 39.78
CA MET A 1 39.40 -39.77 39.32
C MET A 1 39.88 -39.55 37.88
N ILE A 2 40.86 -40.29 37.34
CA ILE A 2 41.38 -40.05 35.97
C ILE A 2 40.47 -40.61 34.84
N ALA A 3 39.51 -41.50 35.15
CA ALA A 3 38.60 -42.08 34.15
C ALA A 3 37.32 -41.27 33.91
N VAL A 4 36.96 -40.34 34.80
CA VAL A 4 35.75 -39.49 34.68
C VAL A 4 36.05 -38.24 33.85
N GLU A 5 37.23 -37.62 34.04
CA GLU A 5 37.66 -36.44 33.27
C GLU A 5 37.88 -36.72 31.78
N ARG A 6 38.28 -37.94 31.40
CA ARG A 6 38.46 -38.33 29.99
C ARG A 6 37.14 -38.53 29.23
N LYS A 7 36.03 -38.78 29.94
CA LYS A 7 34.71 -38.98 29.32
C LYS A 7 34.04 -37.62 29.07
N GLU A 8 34.13 -36.70 30.02
CA GLU A 8 33.60 -35.34 29.90
C GLU A 8 34.34 -34.46 28.87
N HIS A 9 35.65 -34.69 28.65
CA HIS A 9 36.41 -33.96 27.63
C HIS A 9 36.13 -34.47 26.21
N ARG A 10 35.73 -35.75 26.07
CA ARG A 10 35.36 -36.35 24.78
C ARG A 10 33.94 -35.99 24.36
N GLU A 11 33.03 -35.82 25.31
CA GLU A 11 31.66 -35.35 25.06
C GLU A 11 31.60 -33.84 24.78
N ARG A 12 32.46 -33.02 25.41
CA ARG A 12 32.60 -31.58 25.09
C ARG A 12 33.13 -31.33 23.67
N ASN A 13 34.20 -32.01 23.26
CA ASN A 13 34.73 -31.88 21.89
C ASN A 13 33.77 -32.42 20.81
N LEU A 14 32.91 -33.40 21.14
CA LEU A 14 31.90 -33.91 20.21
C LEU A 14 30.74 -32.92 20.05
N ASN A 15 30.32 -32.27 21.15
CA ASN A 15 29.28 -31.23 21.12
C ASN A 15 29.78 -29.96 20.42
N ASP A 16 31.01 -29.53 20.64
CA ASP A 16 31.58 -28.34 20.00
C ASP A 16 31.69 -28.52 18.47
N HIS A 17 32.13 -29.70 18.00
CA HIS A 17 32.12 -30.05 16.57
C HIS A 17 30.72 -30.22 15.97
N LEU A 18 29.71 -30.65 16.76
CA LEU A 18 28.32 -30.71 16.32
C LEU A 18 27.71 -29.31 16.19
N THR A 19 28.05 -28.38 17.08
CA THR A 19 27.62 -26.97 16.99
C THR A 19 28.31 -26.20 15.87
N GLU A 20 29.59 -26.45 15.58
CA GLU A 20 30.27 -25.82 14.43
C GLU A 20 29.70 -26.33 13.11
N LYS A 21 29.46 -27.64 12.97
CA LYS A 21 28.78 -28.18 11.78
C LYS A 21 27.35 -27.66 11.62
N GLN A 22 26.60 -27.53 12.73
CA GLN A 22 25.25 -26.97 12.71
C GLN A 22 25.25 -25.47 12.42
N ALA A 23 26.25 -24.72 12.88
CA ALA A 23 26.42 -23.29 12.57
C ALA A 23 26.85 -23.07 11.12
N GLU A 24 27.69 -23.93 10.56
CA GLU A 24 28.03 -23.94 9.13
C GLU A 24 26.82 -24.35 8.27
N GLU A 25 26.02 -25.35 8.66
CA GLU A 25 24.75 -25.69 7.99
C GLU A 25 23.72 -24.56 8.08
N TYR A 26 23.66 -23.84 9.22
CA TYR A 26 22.79 -22.67 9.38
C TYR A 26 23.27 -21.46 8.56
N GLN A 27 24.57 -21.21 8.49
CA GLN A 27 25.13 -20.15 7.65
C GLN A 27 25.00 -20.46 6.17
N VAL A 28 25.21 -21.71 5.75
CA VAL A 28 25.03 -22.15 4.37
C VAL A 28 23.54 -22.13 3.99
N SER A 29 22.62 -22.49 4.90
CA SER A 29 21.18 -22.35 4.65
C SER A 29 20.72 -20.88 4.64
N ASP A 30 21.23 -20.00 5.50
CA ASP A 30 20.92 -18.55 5.48
C ASP A 30 21.53 -17.85 4.24
N LEU A 31 22.74 -18.21 3.80
CA LEU A 31 23.30 -17.74 2.53
C LEU A 31 22.48 -18.24 1.33
N ASN A 32 22.11 -19.52 1.30
CA ASN A 32 21.29 -20.08 0.23
C ASN A 32 19.86 -19.49 0.21
N LEU A 33 19.30 -19.14 1.37
CA LEU A 33 18.02 -18.43 1.48
C LEU A 33 18.13 -16.99 0.98
N ARG A 34 19.20 -16.25 1.35
CA ARG A 34 19.45 -14.89 0.84
C ARG A 34 19.72 -14.86 -0.66
N GLN A 35 20.39 -15.88 -1.20
CA GLN A 35 20.64 -16.02 -2.63
C GLN A 35 19.38 -16.42 -3.41
N ALA A 36 18.47 -17.21 -2.79
CA ALA A 36 17.16 -17.52 -3.34
C ALA A 36 16.24 -16.29 -3.41
N MET A 37 16.31 -15.37 -2.43
CA MET A 37 15.50 -14.13 -2.41
C MET A 37 15.87 -13.11 -3.51
N SER A 38 16.96 -13.34 -4.25
CA SER A 38 17.42 -12.47 -5.36
C SER A 38 17.43 -13.20 -6.71
N SER A 39 16.83 -14.38 -6.80
CA SER A 39 16.87 -15.24 -7.98
C SER A 39 15.49 -15.78 -8.36
N ALA A 40 15.11 -15.67 -9.64
CA ALA A 40 13.83 -16.18 -10.14
C ALA A 40 13.99 -17.00 -11.42
N PHE A 41 13.15 -18.03 -11.57
CA PHE A 41 13.05 -18.85 -12.78
C PHE A 41 11.79 -18.48 -13.57
N PHE A 42 11.97 -18.08 -14.83
CA PHE A 42 10.88 -17.73 -15.74
C PHE A 42 10.74 -18.76 -16.85
N TYR A 43 9.50 -19.03 -17.28
CA TYR A 43 9.19 -20.11 -18.22
C TYR A 43 8.14 -19.74 -19.29
N GLY A 44 7.74 -18.47 -19.33
CA GLY A 44 6.70 -17.90 -20.20
C GLY A 44 7.14 -16.59 -20.84
N THR A 45 6.28 -15.57 -20.84
CA THR A 45 6.52 -14.27 -21.51
C THR A 45 7.78 -13.57 -21.02
N LEU A 46 8.11 -13.71 -19.74
CA LEU A 46 9.32 -13.14 -19.12
C LEU A 46 10.64 -13.78 -19.58
N LEU A 47 10.60 -14.82 -20.41
CA LEU A 47 11.80 -15.37 -21.07
C LEU A 47 12.48 -14.34 -21.98
N HIS A 48 11.72 -13.39 -22.51
CA HIS A 48 12.26 -12.40 -23.44
C HIS A 48 12.90 -11.21 -22.67
N PRO A 49 14.20 -10.90 -22.87
CA PRO A 49 14.88 -9.81 -22.16
C PRO A 49 14.17 -8.45 -22.25
N LYS A 50 13.69 -8.06 -23.44
CA LYS A 50 12.93 -6.81 -23.63
C LYS A 50 11.64 -6.76 -22.80
N ILE A 51 10.94 -7.89 -22.60
CA ILE A 51 9.73 -7.97 -21.78
C ILE A 51 10.10 -7.88 -20.30
N LEU A 52 11.12 -8.63 -19.87
CA LEU A 52 11.60 -8.59 -18.49
C LEU A 52 12.02 -7.17 -18.08
N LYS A 53 12.86 -6.49 -18.87
CA LYS A 53 13.28 -5.09 -18.65
C LYS A 53 12.08 -4.14 -18.55
N ARG A 54 11.10 -4.32 -19.44
CA ARG A 54 9.87 -3.52 -19.45
C ARG A 54 9.02 -3.72 -18.20
N VAL A 55 8.93 -4.95 -17.70
CA VAL A 55 8.17 -5.29 -16.49
C VAL A 55 8.85 -4.75 -15.24
N ILE A 56 10.17 -4.91 -15.11
CA ILE A 56 10.94 -4.41 -13.95
C ILE A 56 11.19 -2.89 -14.00
N GLY A 57 10.83 -2.22 -15.09
CA GLY A 57 10.93 -0.75 -15.21
C GLY A 57 12.36 -0.21 -15.22
N ASN A 58 13.36 -1.03 -15.55
CA ASN A 58 14.77 -0.63 -15.66
C ASN A 58 15.50 -1.39 -16.80
N ASP A 59 16.77 -1.09 -17.03
CA ASP A 59 17.55 -1.66 -18.13
C ASP A 59 18.07 -3.09 -17.85
N GLY A 60 17.88 -3.61 -16.63
CA GLY A 60 18.35 -4.91 -16.18
C GLY A 60 19.86 -5.05 -16.19
N GLY A 61 20.63 -3.94 -16.13
CA GLY A 61 22.09 -3.97 -16.17
C GLY A 61 22.74 -4.70 -14.99
N HIS A 62 22.01 -4.84 -13.88
CA HIS A 62 22.41 -5.57 -12.68
C HIS A 62 22.03 -7.07 -12.71
N LEU A 63 21.37 -7.55 -13.77
CA LEU A 63 20.87 -8.92 -13.85
C LEU A 63 21.80 -9.84 -14.65
N GLU A 64 21.99 -11.04 -14.12
CA GLU A 64 22.62 -12.15 -14.84
C GLU A 64 21.60 -13.25 -15.13
N VAL A 65 21.74 -13.89 -16.29
CA VAL A 65 20.80 -14.91 -16.76
C VAL A 65 21.50 -16.15 -17.30
N CYS A 66 20.87 -17.31 -17.16
CA CYS A 66 21.26 -18.53 -17.87
C CYS A 66 20.02 -19.39 -18.20
N PRO A 67 20.08 -20.21 -19.28
CA PRO A 67 19.09 -21.25 -19.50
C PRO A 67 19.12 -22.26 -18.34
N ALA A 68 17.94 -22.68 -17.89
CA ALA A 68 17.79 -23.63 -16.79
C ALA A 68 16.58 -24.55 -17.02
N VAL A 69 16.52 -25.64 -16.24
CA VAL A 69 15.39 -26.58 -16.24
C VAL A 69 14.84 -26.78 -14.84
N LEU A 70 13.52 -26.71 -14.72
CA LEU A 70 12.74 -27.05 -13.53
C LEU A 70 12.19 -28.46 -13.69
N MET A 71 12.48 -29.32 -12.71
CA MET A 71 12.05 -30.73 -12.72
C MET A 71 10.71 -30.95 -12.03
N ASP A 72 10.04 -32.06 -12.34
CA ASP A 72 8.75 -32.48 -11.78
C ASP A 72 7.61 -31.45 -11.93
N HIS A 73 7.68 -30.67 -13.00
CA HIS A 73 6.68 -29.67 -13.34
C HIS A 73 6.27 -29.82 -14.81
N THR A 74 5.06 -29.36 -15.13
CA THR A 74 4.50 -29.43 -16.48
C THR A 74 3.97 -28.07 -16.89
N ARG A 75 4.23 -27.69 -18.15
CA ARG A 75 3.75 -26.45 -18.75
C ARG A 75 2.53 -26.71 -19.62
N HIS A 76 1.48 -25.91 -19.43
CA HIS A 76 0.18 -26.05 -20.08
C HIS A 76 -0.28 -24.74 -20.72
N HIS A 77 -1.11 -24.87 -21.75
CA HIS A 77 -1.85 -23.76 -22.32
C HIS A 77 -3.10 -23.49 -21.49
N ILE A 78 -3.30 -22.24 -21.08
CA ILE A 78 -4.51 -21.79 -20.37
C ILE A 78 -5.64 -21.59 -21.40
N LYS A 79 -6.84 -22.08 -21.15
CA LYS A 79 -7.96 -21.88 -22.08
C LYS A 79 -8.23 -20.37 -22.24
N HIS A 80 -8.27 -19.89 -23.48
CA HIS A 80 -8.55 -18.49 -23.83
C HIS A 80 -7.47 -17.47 -23.43
N ALA A 81 -6.25 -17.89 -23.14
CA ALA A 81 -5.12 -16.98 -22.90
C ALA A 81 -3.88 -17.38 -23.72
N ASP A 82 -3.06 -16.38 -24.07
CA ASP A 82 -1.85 -16.52 -24.88
C ASP A 82 -0.56 -16.76 -24.06
N TYR A 83 -0.67 -16.91 -22.74
CA TYR A 83 0.45 -17.14 -21.81
C TYR A 83 0.34 -18.51 -21.10
N PRO A 84 1.47 -19.11 -20.67
CA PRO A 84 1.49 -20.48 -20.14
C PRO A 84 1.23 -20.56 -18.63
N ALA A 85 0.68 -21.69 -18.20
CA ALA A 85 0.66 -22.08 -16.79
C ALA A 85 1.71 -23.17 -16.52
N VAL A 86 2.42 -23.07 -15.39
CA VAL A 86 3.23 -24.17 -14.84
C VAL A 86 2.62 -24.65 -13.53
N ILE A 87 2.50 -25.96 -13.40
CA ILE A 87 2.05 -26.64 -12.18
C ILE A 87 2.91 -27.88 -11.89
N PRO A 88 3.04 -28.29 -10.61
CA PRO A 88 3.68 -29.55 -10.22
C PRO A 88 3.02 -30.75 -10.92
N TYR A 89 3.83 -31.73 -11.32
CA TYR A 89 3.35 -32.92 -12.05
C TYR A 89 2.33 -33.72 -11.23
N GLU A 90 2.43 -33.74 -9.91
CA GLU A 90 1.47 -34.43 -9.04
C GLU A 90 0.05 -33.89 -9.25
N LYS A 91 -0.07 -32.59 -9.55
CA LYS A 91 -1.36 -31.94 -9.84
C LYS A 91 -1.83 -32.16 -11.28
N SER A 92 -0.90 -32.16 -12.24
CA SER A 92 -1.24 -32.30 -13.67
C SER A 92 -1.38 -33.75 -14.13
N SER A 93 -0.87 -34.73 -13.38
CA SER A 93 -0.93 -36.17 -13.69
C SER A 93 -2.33 -36.65 -14.07
N LYS A 94 -3.37 -36.11 -13.41
CA LYS A 94 -4.78 -36.41 -13.67
C LYS A 94 -5.31 -35.93 -15.03
N LEU A 95 -4.57 -35.06 -15.72
CA LEU A 95 -4.91 -34.57 -17.06
C LEU A 95 -4.49 -35.55 -18.17
N PHE A 96 -3.60 -36.49 -17.86
CA PHE A 96 -3.01 -37.41 -18.82
C PHE A 96 -3.52 -38.84 -18.59
N GLU A 97 -3.75 -39.56 -19.69
CA GLU A 97 -4.16 -40.97 -19.66
C GLU A 97 -2.96 -41.92 -19.55
N ARG A 98 -1.75 -41.38 -19.61
CA ARG A 98 -0.48 -42.09 -19.51
C ARG A 98 0.47 -41.33 -18.59
N ASP A 99 1.45 -42.06 -18.06
CA ASP A 99 2.55 -41.45 -17.32
C ASP A 99 3.49 -40.71 -18.30
N LEU A 100 3.98 -39.54 -17.88
CA LEU A 100 4.86 -38.71 -18.71
C LEU A 100 6.33 -39.13 -18.56
N SER A 101 7.14 -38.99 -19.60
CA SER A 101 8.59 -39.20 -19.50
C SER A 101 9.25 -38.14 -18.60
N TYR A 102 10.49 -38.38 -18.17
CA TYR A 102 11.25 -37.41 -17.37
C TYR A 102 11.42 -36.06 -18.08
N GLU A 103 11.62 -36.07 -19.40
CA GLU A 103 11.71 -34.85 -20.21
C GLU A 103 10.35 -34.14 -20.31
N GLU A 104 9.25 -34.89 -20.41
CA GLU A 104 7.89 -34.36 -20.41
C GLU A 104 7.46 -33.77 -19.05
N ARG A 105 8.10 -34.18 -17.95
CA ARG A 105 7.95 -33.64 -16.59
C ARG A 105 8.97 -32.56 -16.26
N SER A 106 9.54 -31.93 -17.28
CA SER A 106 10.51 -30.86 -17.10
C SER A 106 10.06 -29.59 -17.82
N VAL A 107 10.33 -28.44 -17.21
CA VAL A 107 10.05 -27.13 -17.79
C VAL A 107 11.36 -26.41 -18.02
N ARG A 108 11.70 -26.17 -19.29
CA ARG A 108 12.82 -25.31 -19.67
C ARG A 108 12.43 -23.84 -19.58
N GLY A 109 13.36 -23.04 -19.10
CA GLY A 109 13.21 -21.60 -18.98
C GLY A 109 14.54 -20.89 -18.73
N THR A 110 14.46 -19.68 -18.18
CA THR A 110 15.62 -18.83 -17.88
C THR A 110 15.67 -18.58 -16.38
N LEU A 111 16.81 -18.90 -15.76
CA LEU A 111 17.13 -18.51 -14.40
C LEU A 111 17.77 -17.12 -14.43
N VAL A 112 17.24 -16.22 -13.62
CA VAL A 112 17.68 -14.82 -13.48
C VAL A 112 18.13 -14.59 -12.05
N THR A 113 19.29 -13.97 -11.87
CA THR A 113 19.86 -13.61 -10.57
C THR A 113 20.12 -12.10 -10.51
N GLY A 114 20.21 -11.57 -9.29
CA GLY A 114 20.45 -10.15 -9.05
C GLY A 114 19.17 -9.32 -8.95
N LEU A 115 17.99 -9.95 -8.89
CA LEU A 115 16.71 -9.24 -8.75
C LEU A 115 16.66 -8.49 -7.42
N THR A 116 16.35 -7.20 -7.50
CA THR A 116 16.12 -6.35 -6.32
C THR A 116 14.69 -6.53 -5.81
N LYS A 117 14.43 -6.10 -4.57
CA LYS A 117 13.07 -6.09 -4.02
C LYS A 117 12.09 -5.33 -4.92
N SER A 118 12.51 -4.21 -5.51
CA SER A 118 11.66 -3.43 -6.43
C SER A 118 11.36 -4.18 -7.73
N ASP A 119 12.32 -4.95 -8.26
CA ASP A 119 12.09 -5.78 -9.45
C ASP A 119 11.04 -6.86 -9.15
N ILE A 120 11.16 -7.49 -7.98
CA ILE A 120 10.26 -8.54 -7.50
C ILE A 120 8.84 -8.00 -7.26
N ASP A 121 8.69 -6.82 -6.64
CA ASP A 121 7.38 -6.20 -6.41
C ASP A 121 6.65 -5.90 -7.74
N LEU A 122 7.38 -5.48 -8.78
CA LEU A 122 6.81 -5.24 -10.12
C LEU A 122 6.45 -6.55 -10.82
N LEU A 123 7.26 -7.59 -10.65
CA LEU A 123 6.96 -8.93 -11.17
C LEU A 123 5.71 -9.53 -10.52
N ASP A 124 5.50 -9.34 -9.21
CA ASP A 124 4.28 -9.76 -8.50
C ASP A 124 3.04 -9.08 -9.06
N ILE A 125 3.12 -7.78 -9.34
CA ILE A 125 2.02 -7.02 -9.95
C ILE A 125 1.74 -7.54 -11.37
N PHE A 126 2.78 -7.85 -12.14
CA PHE A 126 2.65 -8.34 -13.50
C PHE A 126 1.99 -9.72 -13.58
N GLU A 127 2.39 -10.65 -12.72
CA GLU A 127 1.86 -12.02 -12.68
C GLU A 127 0.45 -12.07 -12.06
N GLY A 128 0.16 -11.16 -11.12
CA GLY A 128 -1.15 -11.00 -10.51
C GLY A 128 -1.62 -12.21 -9.69
N ASP A 129 -2.91 -12.26 -9.36
CA ASP A 129 -3.49 -13.28 -8.47
C ASP A 129 -3.64 -14.67 -9.13
N GLU A 130 -3.35 -14.79 -10.42
CA GLU A 130 -3.46 -16.07 -11.14
C GLU A 130 -2.32 -17.03 -10.77
N TYR A 131 -1.20 -16.47 -10.31
CA TYR A 131 0.00 -17.20 -9.93
C TYR A 131 0.39 -16.96 -8.47
N THR A 132 1.22 -17.84 -7.92
CA THR A 132 1.81 -17.67 -6.59
C THR A 132 3.29 -17.94 -6.69
N ARG A 133 4.09 -16.97 -6.27
CA ARG A 133 5.54 -17.14 -6.17
C ARG A 133 5.87 -18.22 -5.16
N THR A 134 6.62 -19.23 -5.61
CA THR A 134 6.94 -20.43 -4.85
C THR A 134 8.44 -20.72 -4.98
N PRO A 135 9.15 -21.03 -3.89
CA PRO A 135 10.55 -21.46 -3.97
C PRO A 135 10.66 -22.81 -4.67
N VAL A 136 11.62 -22.93 -5.59
CA VAL A 136 11.90 -24.11 -6.41
C VAL A 136 13.40 -24.37 -6.54
N SER A 137 13.74 -25.61 -6.90
CA SER A 137 15.10 -26.03 -7.22
C SER A 137 15.23 -26.21 -8.74
N VAL A 138 16.16 -25.50 -9.37
CA VAL A 138 16.37 -25.55 -10.83
C VAL A 138 17.79 -25.96 -11.17
N HIS A 139 17.98 -26.64 -12.29
CA HIS A 139 19.31 -27.00 -12.80
C HIS A 139 19.74 -26.01 -13.89
N PRO A 140 20.82 -25.24 -13.69
CA PRO A 140 21.43 -24.43 -14.75
C PRO A 140 21.93 -25.33 -15.89
N LEU A 141 21.68 -24.93 -17.13
CA LEU A 141 22.13 -25.64 -18.34
C LEU A 141 23.36 -24.98 -18.98
N ALA A 142 23.70 -23.75 -18.58
CA ALA A 142 24.88 -23.04 -19.04
C ALA A 142 25.38 -22.04 -17.96
N PRO A 143 26.61 -21.48 -18.08
CA PRO A 143 27.09 -20.43 -17.21
C PRO A 143 26.24 -19.15 -17.30
N PHE A 144 26.19 -18.39 -16.20
CA PHE A 144 25.56 -17.08 -16.15
C PHE A 144 26.24 -16.07 -17.08
N LYS A 145 25.42 -15.23 -17.71
CA LYS A 145 25.87 -14.11 -18.54
C LYS A 145 25.05 -12.86 -18.21
N PRO A 146 25.61 -11.65 -18.36
CA PRO A 146 24.84 -10.42 -18.21
C PRO A 146 23.64 -10.37 -19.16
N LEU A 147 22.48 -9.90 -18.69
CA LEU A 147 21.25 -9.82 -19.51
C LEU A 147 21.46 -9.03 -20.83
N SER A 148 22.33 -8.02 -20.81
CA SER A 148 22.72 -7.20 -21.98
C SER A 148 23.40 -8.01 -23.09
N SER A 149 24.12 -9.09 -22.75
CA SER A 149 24.80 -9.94 -23.73
C SER A 149 23.85 -10.91 -24.45
N SER A 150 22.70 -11.22 -23.85
CA SER A 150 21.65 -12.07 -24.43
C SER A 150 20.86 -11.36 -25.52
N GLU A 151 20.83 -10.02 -25.50
CA GLU A 151 20.16 -9.16 -26.49
C GLU A 151 20.87 -9.22 -27.85
N ALA A 152 22.21 -9.14 -27.86
CA ALA A 152 23.03 -9.26 -29.06
C ALA A 152 22.92 -10.64 -29.75
N GLN A 153 22.65 -11.72 -28.98
CA GLN A 153 22.44 -13.05 -29.53
C GLN A 153 21.01 -13.25 -30.05
N MET A 154 20.00 -12.61 -29.45
CA MET A 154 18.60 -12.74 -29.90
C MET A 154 18.27 -11.86 -31.12
N ASP A 155 18.91 -10.69 -31.27
CA ASP A 155 18.75 -9.85 -32.47
C ASP A 155 19.36 -10.53 -33.73
N GLU A 156 20.33 -11.45 -33.61
CA GLU A 156 20.79 -12.30 -34.72
C GLU A 156 19.79 -13.44 -35.05
N VAL A 157 19.08 -13.97 -34.04
CA VAL A 157 18.08 -15.04 -34.17
C VAL A 157 16.74 -14.52 -34.72
N GLU A 158 16.44 -13.22 -34.62
CA GLU A 158 15.29 -12.61 -35.31
C GLU A 158 15.33 -12.81 -36.84
N SER A 159 16.51 -13.14 -37.42
CA SER A 159 16.67 -13.44 -38.86
C SER A 159 16.60 -14.94 -39.22
N SER A 160 16.53 -15.86 -38.24
CA SER A 160 16.52 -17.30 -38.51
C SER A 160 15.56 -18.05 -37.58
N VAL A 161 14.61 -18.76 -38.19
CA VAL A 161 13.69 -19.69 -37.54
C VAL A 161 14.46 -20.52 -36.51
N ALA A 162 13.96 -20.58 -35.27
CA ALA A 162 14.54 -21.26 -34.11
C ALA A 162 15.26 -22.59 -34.47
N PRO A 163 16.38 -22.95 -33.80
CA PRO A 163 17.14 -24.15 -34.12
C PRO A 163 16.22 -25.38 -34.19
N PRO A 164 16.33 -26.23 -35.23
CA PRO A 164 15.34 -27.28 -35.52
C PRO A 164 15.29 -28.43 -34.51
N THR A 165 16.18 -28.48 -33.52
CA THR A 165 16.11 -29.49 -32.46
C THR A 165 16.78 -28.98 -31.18
N VAL A 166 16.01 -28.91 -30.11
CA VAL A 166 16.53 -28.66 -28.75
C VAL A 166 17.38 -29.88 -28.34
N PRO A 167 18.61 -29.72 -27.81
CA PRO A 167 19.41 -30.84 -27.34
C PRO A 167 18.65 -31.61 -26.27
N GLN A 168 18.60 -32.96 -26.33
CA GLN A 168 17.94 -33.76 -25.29
C GLN A 168 18.52 -33.44 -23.91
N LEU A 169 17.67 -33.46 -22.87
CA LEU A 169 18.16 -33.27 -21.51
C LEU A 169 19.20 -34.37 -21.20
N PRO A 170 20.40 -34.00 -20.70
CA PRO A 170 21.35 -35.00 -20.26
C PRO A 170 20.77 -35.80 -19.08
N PRO A 171 21.27 -37.02 -18.82
CA PRO A 171 20.88 -37.79 -17.65
C PRO A 171 20.98 -36.97 -16.36
N ILE A 172 20.10 -37.22 -15.39
CA ILE A 172 20.04 -36.47 -14.12
C ILE A 172 21.41 -36.38 -13.43
N SER A 173 22.22 -37.44 -13.55
CA SER A 173 23.57 -37.54 -13.00
C SER A 173 24.59 -36.58 -13.60
N GLU A 174 24.29 -36.02 -14.78
CA GLU A 174 25.17 -35.10 -15.53
C GLU A 174 24.68 -33.64 -15.48
N LEU A 175 23.52 -33.38 -14.86
CA LEU A 175 23.04 -32.01 -14.65
C LEU A 175 23.89 -31.29 -13.61
N ALA A 176 24.09 -29.99 -13.79
CA ALA A 176 24.75 -29.14 -12.81
C ALA A 176 23.99 -29.18 -11.47
N PRO A 177 24.67 -28.90 -10.34
CA PRO A 177 24.02 -28.81 -9.03
C PRO A 177 22.81 -27.86 -9.06
N VAL A 178 21.76 -28.21 -8.30
CA VAL A 178 20.56 -27.38 -8.19
C VAL A 178 20.89 -26.00 -7.60
N VAL A 179 20.24 -24.98 -8.15
CA VAL A 179 20.22 -23.62 -7.63
C VAL A 179 18.80 -23.32 -7.12
N PHE A 180 18.71 -22.71 -5.95
CA PHE A 180 17.43 -22.27 -5.39
C PHE A 180 17.00 -20.96 -6.02
N ALA A 181 15.75 -20.91 -6.48
CA ALA A 181 15.14 -19.73 -7.07
C ALA A 181 13.64 -19.69 -6.76
N GLU A 182 13.00 -18.56 -6.97
CA GLU A 182 11.54 -18.46 -6.92
C GLU A 182 10.94 -18.58 -8.32
N THR A 183 9.74 -19.13 -8.44
CA THR A 183 9.00 -19.13 -9.71
C THR A 183 7.51 -18.94 -9.45
N TYR A 184 6.81 -18.40 -10.42
CA TYR A 184 5.36 -18.21 -10.35
C TYR A 184 4.68 -19.54 -10.66
N ILE A 185 3.78 -20.04 -9.81
CA ILE A 185 3.06 -21.30 -10.04
C ILE A 185 1.57 -21.00 -10.18
N TRP A 186 0.93 -21.55 -11.22
CA TRP A 186 -0.50 -21.32 -11.47
C TRP A 186 -1.37 -21.83 -10.31
N THR A 187 -2.30 -20.99 -9.83
CA THR A 187 -3.10 -21.27 -8.63
C THR A 187 -4.57 -21.52 -8.87
N LEU A 188 -5.08 -21.15 -10.05
CA LEU A 188 -6.48 -21.38 -10.39
C LEU A 188 -6.74 -22.85 -10.76
N ARG A 189 -7.95 -23.16 -11.21
CA ARG A 189 -8.40 -24.54 -11.39
C ARG A 189 -7.63 -25.22 -12.53
N VAL A 190 -7.18 -26.45 -12.28
CA VAL A 190 -6.55 -27.31 -13.29
C VAL A 190 -7.48 -27.57 -14.49
N SER A 191 -8.80 -27.49 -14.30
CA SER A 191 -9.81 -27.58 -15.38
C SER A 191 -9.70 -26.48 -16.43
N ASP A 192 -9.06 -25.37 -16.10
CA ASP A 192 -8.91 -24.21 -16.97
C ASP A 192 -7.68 -24.37 -17.90
N LEU A 193 -6.92 -25.48 -17.74
CA LEU A 193 -5.76 -25.83 -18.56
C LEU A 193 -6.14 -26.80 -19.70
N LYS A 194 -5.47 -26.70 -20.84
CA LYS A 194 -5.53 -27.71 -21.90
C LYS A 194 -4.77 -28.97 -21.46
N LYS A 195 -5.27 -30.13 -21.88
CA LYS A 195 -4.66 -31.45 -21.58
C LYS A 195 -3.32 -31.68 -22.31
N SER A 196 -3.00 -30.89 -23.33
CA SER A 196 -1.75 -30.98 -24.07
C SER A 196 -0.63 -30.22 -23.36
N LEU A 197 0.58 -30.80 -23.32
CA LEU A 197 1.78 -30.10 -22.90
C LEU A 197 2.12 -28.98 -23.88
N TRP A 198 2.58 -27.85 -23.36
CA TRP A 198 3.07 -26.75 -24.17
C TRP A 198 4.60 -26.75 -24.19
N SER A 199 5.18 -27.13 -25.32
CA SER A 199 6.63 -27.18 -25.47
C SER A 199 7.25 -25.79 -25.50
N TYR A 200 8.55 -25.70 -25.17
CA TYR A 200 9.29 -24.43 -25.16
C TYR A 200 9.36 -23.85 -26.57
N GLU A 201 9.62 -24.71 -27.57
CA GLU A 201 9.68 -24.35 -28.99
C GLU A 201 8.34 -23.81 -29.50
N THR A 202 7.25 -24.53 -29.19
CA THR A 202 5.89 -24.13 -29.59
C THR A 202 5.53 -22.77 -28.99
N PHE A 203 5.85 -22.53 -27.72
CA PHE A 203 5.58 -21.26 -27.06
C PHE A 203 6.36 -20.09 -27.69
N ILE A 204 7.67 -20.25 -27.89
CA ILE A 204 8.50 -19.19 -28.49
C ILE A 204 8.06 -18.91 -29.94
N LYS A 205 7.80 -19.95 -30.74
CA LYS A 205 7.40 -19.82 -32.14
C LYS A 205 6.03 -19.16 -32.32
N GLU A 206 5.05 -19.52 -31.49
CA GLU A 206 3.67 -19.05 -31.67
C GLU A 206 3.40 -17.68 -31.05
N ASN A 207 4.14 -17.30 -29.99
CA ASN A 207 3.81 -16.10 -29.21
C ASN A 207 4.92 -15.06 -29.09
N ALA A 208 6.21 -15.40 -29.21
CA ALA A 208 7.27 -14.39 -28.98
C ALA A 208 7.18 -13.17 -29.91
N TRP A 209 6.77 -13.37 -31.18
CA TRP A 209 6.59 -12.30 -32.17
C TRP A 209 5.40 -11.38 -31.90
N LYS A 210 4.39 -11.81 -31.12
CA LYS A 210 3.22 -10.97 -30.77
C LYS A 210 3.57 -9.83 -29.80
N TRP A 211 4.75 -9.89 -29.19
CA TRP A 211 5.18 -8.97 -28.13
C TRP A 211 6.38 -8.08 -28.53
N VAL A 212 6.99 -8.28 -29.71
CA VAL A 212 8.21 -7.53 -30.16
C VAL A 212 8.29 -7.40 -31.69
N GLY A 213 8.54 -6.19 -32.22
CA GLY A 213 8.84 -5.90 -33.65
C GLY A 213 8.23 -4.60 -34.20
N THR A 214 8.71 -4.07 -35.34
CA THR A 214 8.21 -2.84 -36.01
C THR A 214 6.73 -2.90 -36.42
N ASN A 215 6.15 -4.10 -36.51
CA ASN A 215 4.71 -4.28 -36.73
C ASN A 215 3.87 -4.16 -35.44
N ALA A 216 4.47 -3.94 -34.26
CA ALA A 216 3.71 -3.68 -33.03
C ALA A 216 3.07 -2.28 -33.01
N GLU A 217 3.53 -1.33 -33.84
CA GLU A 217 2.93 0.00 -33.96
C GLU A 217 1.78 0.06 -34.98
N GLU A 218 1.64 -0.94 -35.87
CA GLU A 218 0.67 -0.94 -36.99
C GLU A 218 -0.34 -2.10 -36.99
N ASN A 219 -0.34 -2.98 -35.97
CA ASN A 219 -1.22 -4.14 -35.96
C ASN A 219 -2.68 -3.76 -35.62
N GLU A 220 -3.59 -3.84 -36.59
CA GLU A 220 -5.00 -3.42 -36.47
C GLU A 220 -5.83 -4.25 -35.47
N ASP A 221 -5.36 -5.43 -35.05
CA ASP A 221 -5.94 -6.19 -33.93
C ASP A 221 -5.84 -5.45 -32.57
N TYR A 222 -5.04 -4.38 -32.49
CA TYR A 222 -5.01 -3.46 -31.34
C TYR A 222 -6.10 -2.38 -31.37
N LYS A 223 -6.86 -2.24 -32.47
CA LYS A 223 -7.87 -1.18 -32.60
C LYS A 223 -9.33 -1.64 -32.54
N GLU A 224 -9.64 -2.90 -32.81
CA GLU A 224 -11.01 -3.41 -32.58
C GLU A 224 -10.99 -4.95 -32.51
N ALA A 225 -10.99 -5.51 -31.29
CA ALA A 225 -11.18 -6.95 -31.10
C ALA A 225 -12.04 -7.21 -29.87
N SER A 226 -13.32 -7.45 -30.15
CA SER A 226 -14.31 -7.98 -29.22
C SER A 226 -13.90 -9.36 -28.70
N GLY A 227 -13.89 -9.51 -27.36
CA GLY A 227 -14.01 -10.80 -26.70
C GLY A 227 -12.72 -11.38 -26.09
N THR A 228 -12.67 -11.39 -24.77
CA THR A 228 -11.90 -12.34 -23.92
C THR A 228 -10.39 -12.16 -23.67
N SER A 229 -9.74 -11.04 -24.05
CA SER A 229 -8.37 -10.72 -23.57
C SER A 229 -8.28 -9.34 -22.90
N PHE A 230 -9.10 -9.12 -21.86
CA PHE A 230 -9.24 -7.80 -21.22
C PHE A 230 -8.47 -7.61 -19.90
N ARG A 231 -7.81 -8.64 -19.34
CA ARG A 231 -7.10 -8.49 -18.04
C ARG A 231 -5.63 -8.15 -18.20
N SER A 232 -4.89 -8.89 -19.02
CA SER A 232 -3.45 -8.67 -19.18
C SER A 232 -3.14 -7.39 -19.96
N ILE A 233 -3.95 -7.02 -20.96
CA ILE A 233 -3.75 -5.78 -21.74
C ILE A 233 -4.21 -4.54 -20.96
N LEU A 234 -5.27 -4.63 -20.14
CA LEU A 234 -5.70 -3.52 -19.30
C LEU A 234 -4.68 -3.25 -18.17
N ILE A 235 -4.15 -4.31 -17.54
CA ILE A 235 -3.03 -4.19 -16.59
C ILE A 235 -1.77 -3.68 -17.31
N PHE A 236 -1.50 -4.11 -18.55
CA PHE A 236 -0.37 -3.63 -19.35
C PHE A 236 -0.50 -2.17 -19.80
N LEU A 237 -1.72 -1.69 -20.11
CA LEU A 237 -2.00 -0.29 -20.42
C LEU A 237 -1.95 0.57 -19.15
N ILE A 238 -2.45 0.07 -18.01
CA ILE A 238 -2.32 0.71 -16.69
C ILE A 238 -0.84 0.77 -16.26
N LEU A 239 -0.07 -0.29 -16.49
CA LEU A 239 1.37 -0.34 -16.20
C LEU A 239 2.17 0.54 -17.16
N LEU A 240 1.81 0.63 -18.44
CA LEU A 240 2.48 1.54 -19.37
C LEU A 240 2.15 3.02 -19.15
N GLU A 241 0.94 3.33 -18.69
CA GLU A 241 0.61 4.67 -18.23
C GLU A 241 1.33 5.01 -16.91
N ASN A 242 1.57 4.03 -16.03
CA ASN A 242 2.25 4.25 -14.75
C ASN A 242 3.79 4.24 -14.82
N VAL A 243 4.42 3.54 -15.78
CA VAL A 243 5.89 3.45 -15.90
C VAL A 243 6.52 4.70 -16.53
N SER A 244 5.72 5.67 -16.99
CA SER A 244 6.18 7.01 -17.45
C SER A 244 5.56 8.18 -16.67
N ARG A 245 4.65 7.93 -15.72
CA ARG A 245 4.08 9.00 -14.90
C ARG A 245 4.97 9.23 -13.68
N GLN A 246 5.51 10.44 -13.60
CA GLN A 246 6.10 10.98 -12.37
C GLN A 246 5.12 10.74 -11.21
N ASP A 247 5.55 10.05 -10.15
CA ASP A 247 4.72 9.89 -8.95
C ASP A 247 4.62 11.25 -8.23
N PHE A 248 3.47 11.90 -8.41
CA PHE A 248 3.14 13.14 -7.71
C PHE A 248 2.56 12.89 -6.31
N SER A 249 2.23 11.64 -6.00
CA SER A 249 1.38 11.29 -4.85
C SER A 249 2.16 11.19 -3.55
N GLN A 250 3.34 10.55 -3.58
CA GLN A 250 4.34 10.57 -2.50
C GLN A 250 3.73 10.31 -1.11
N TYR A 251 3.14 9.13 -0.94
CA TYR A 251 2.45 8.72 0.28
C TYR A 251 3.44 8.33 1.39
N ALA A 252 3.19 8.82 2.61
CA ALA A 252 3.69 8.20 3.82
C ALA A 252 2.55 7.35 4.38
N HIS A 253 2.78 6.05 4.57
CA HIS A 253 1.65 5.16 4.82
C HIS A 253 1.18 5.18 6.28
N VAL A 254 2.08 4.91 7.22
CA VAL A 254 1.78 4.76 8.65
C VAL A 254 2.84 5.48 9.47
N ARG A 255 2.44 6.12 10.56
CA ARG A 255 3.35 6.57 11.62
C ARG A 255 2.77 6.17 12.99
N ASN A 256 3.62 5.65 13.85
CA ASN A 256 3.28 5.36 15.25
C ASN A 256 3.54 6.60 16.10
N ILE A 257 2.61 6.94 17.01
CA ILE A 257 2.81 7.94 18.06
C ILE A 257 3.06 7.18 19.36
N SER A 258 4.21 7.42 20.00
CA SER A 258 4.56 6.74 21.25
C SER A 258 3.78 7.28 22.44
N ALA A 259 3.74 6.51 23.53
CA ALA A 259 3.10 6.94 24.78
C ALA A 259 3.77 8.22 25.33
N GLU A 260 5.08 8.36 25.15
CA GLU A 260 5.86 9.53 25.57
C GLU A 260 5.52 10.77 24.74
N GLU A 261 5.29 10.62 23.43
CA GLU A 261 4.87 11.74 22.57
C GLU A 261 3.48 12.27 22.97
N LEU A 262 2.55 11.38 23.35
CA LEU A 262 1.24 11.78 23.86
C LEU A 262 1.29 12.25 25.32
N SER A 263 2.15 11.65 26.14
CA SER A 263 2.33 11.91 27.57
C SER A 263 1.01 11.94 28.36
N LEU A 264 0.02 11.12 27.99
CA LEU A 264 -1.33 11.17 28.57
C LEU A 264 -1.41 10.63 30.00
N ASP A 265 -0.35 10.02 30.51
CA ASP A 265 -0.19 9.62 31.91
C ASP A 265 0.12 10.82 32.84
N ASN A 266 0.67 11.90 32.28
CA ASN A 266 1.11 13.06 33.04
C ASN A 266 -0.06 14.04 33.34
N PRO A 267 -0.35 14.34 34.62
CA PRO A 267 -1.38 15.32 34.95
C PRO A 267 -1.09 16.69 34.32
N GLY A 268 -2.02 17.17 33.50
CA GLY A 268 -1.90 18.46 32.80
C GLY A 268 -1.41 18.37 31.35
N LYS A 269 -1.04 17.18 30.87
CA LYS A 269 -0.85 16.92 29.45
C LYS A 269 -2.17 16.49 28.79
N ARG A 270 -2.39 16.93 27.55
CA ARG A 270 -3.60 16.64 26.78
C ARG A 270 -3.26 16.41 25.30
N ALA A 271 -3.98 15.52 24.65
CA ALA A 271 -4.02 15.42 23.19
C ALA A 271 -5.34 16.01 22.67
N LEU A 272 -5.24 16.93 21.72
CA LEU A 272 -6.35 17.66 21.10
C LEU A 272 -6.44 17.23 19.64
N ILE A 273 -7.47 16.48 19.29
CA ILE A 273 -7.65 15.94 17.95
C ILE A 273 -8.79 16.71 17.25
N VAL A 274 -8.46 17.48 16.22
CA VAL A 274 -9.38 18.40 15.53
C VAL A 274 -9.87 17.78 14.23
N GLY A 275 -11.18 17.91 13.96
CA GLY A 275 -11.81 17.53 12.69
C GLY A 275 -11.40 18.39 11.49
N ASP A 276 -12.02 18.15 10.34
CA ASP A 276 -11.70 18.80 9.06
C ASP A 276 -11.85 20.34 9.12
N ILE A 277 -10.75 21.05 8.81
CA ILE A 277 -10.63 22.50 9.02
C ILE A 277 -10.96 23.27 7.75
N HIS A 278 -10.54 22.78 6.58
CA HIS A 278 -10.79 23.39 5.26
C HIS A 278 -10.50 24.89 5.20
N GLY A 279 -9.35 25.32 5.73
CA GLY A 279 -8.94 26.72 5.73
C GLY A 279 -9.80 27.66 6.58
N MET A 280 -10.65 27.13 7.46
CA MET A 280 -11.50 27.92 8.36
C MET A 280 -10.72 28.48 9.56
N ASN A 281 -9.68 29.27 9.27
CA ASN A 281 -8.72 29.79 10.25
C ASN A 281 -9.38 30.48 11.45
N ARG A 282 -10.43 31.29 11.22
CA ARG A 282 -11.15 31.97 12.32
C ARG A 282 -11.79 30.97 13.30
N ALA A 283 -12.35 29.87 12.78
CA ALA A 283 -12.94 28.83 13.61
C ALA A 283 -11.86 28.03 14.34
N LEU A 284 -10.72 27.74 13.69
CA LEU A 284 -9.59 27.09 14.34
C LEU A 284 -9.08 27.93 15.51
N VAL A 285 -8.82 29.22 15.31
CA VAL A 285 -8.37 30.13 16.37
C VAL A 285 -9.38 30.18 17.52
N ALA A 286 -10.67 30.37 17.22
CA ALA A 286 -11.71 30.39 18.24
C ALA A 286 -11.80 29.07 19.02
N LEU A 287 -11.59 27.93 18.36
CA LEU A 287 -11.58 26.61 19.00
C LEU A 287 -10.38 26.45 19.94
N LEU A 288 -9.19 26.82 19.47
CA LEU A 288 -7.95 26.75 20.26
C LEU A 288 -8.00 27.70 21.48
N GLU A 289 -8.55 28.91 21.32
CA GLU A 289 -8.83 29.83 22.43
C GLU A 289 -9.83 29.22 23.41
N LYS A 290 -10.93 28.65 22.91
CA LYS A 290 -11.97 28.03 23.74
C LYS A 290 -11.45 26.86 24.58
N VAL A 291 -10.47 26.11 24.10
CA VAL A 291 -9.86 25.01 24.89
C VAL A 291 -8.58 25.42 25.63
N SER A 292 -8.24 26.71 25.59
CA SER A 292 -7.01 27.27 26.16
C SER A 292 -5.77 26.48 25.72
N TYR A 293 -5.65 26.24 24.41
CA TYR A 293 -4.56 25.48 23.82
C TYR A 293 -3.19 26.10 24.15
N SER A 294 -2.25 25.26 24.56
CA SER A 294 -0.86 25.62 24.81
C SER A 294 0.07 24.55 24.26
N SER A 295 0.93 24.92 23.30
CA SER A 295 1.91 24.00 22.70
C SER A 295 2.94 23.43 23.69
N LYS A 296 3.03 23.97 24.91
CA LYS A 296 3.91 23.45 25.98
C LYS A 296 3.30 22.25 26.70
N THR A 297 1.97 22.20 26.77
CA THR A 297 1.21 21.23 27.58
C THR A 297 0.34 20.32 26.72
N ASP A 298 -0.02 20.76 25.53
CA ASP A 298 -0.96 20.09 24.66
C ASP A 298 -0.28 19.59 23.37
N THR A 299 -0.58 18.35 23.00
CA THR A 299 -0.29 17.79 21.70
C THR A 299 -1.50 18.03 20.80
N LEU A 300 -1.32 18.78 19.71
CA LEU A 300 -2.38 19.04 18.73
C LEU A 300 -2.24 18.07 17.56
N ILE A 301 -3.36 17.49 17.13
CA ILE A 301 -3.46 16.50 16.05
C ILE A 301 -4.66 16.85 15.16
N HIS A 302 -4.58 16.69 13.84
CA HIS A 302 -5.72 16.90 12.94
C HIS A 302 -6.10 15.65 12.13
N THR A 303 -7.38 15.53 11.75
CA THR A 303 -7.93 14.43 10.92
C THR A 303 -7.69 14.59 9.42
N GLY A 304 -6.97 15.64 9.01
CA GLY A 304 -6.71 15.96 7.61
C GLY A 304 -7.67 17.01 7.09
N ASP A 305 -7.61 17.26 5.78
CA ASP A 305 -8.39 18.29 5.10
C ASP A 305 -8.25 19.66 5.78
N ILE A 306 -7.00 20.05 6.01
CA ILE A 306 -6.68 21.31 6.70
C ILE A 306 -6.85 22.53 5.79
N CYS A 307 -6.82 22.32 4.47
CA CYS A 307 -6.90 23.35 3.44
C CYS A 307 -7.99 23.05 2.40
N SER A 308 -8.18 23.96 1.42
CA SER A 308 -9.20 23.87 0.36
C SER A 308 -10.65 24.06 0.85
N LYS A 309 -11.59 24.26 -0.07
CA LYS A 309 -13.02 24.59 0.12
C LYS A 309 -13.34 25.92 0.83
N GLY A 310 -12.61 26.28 1.88
CA GLY A 310 -12.74 27.57 2.57
C GLY A 310 -11.91 28.67 1.92
N PRO A 311 -11.81 29.85 2.58
CA PRO A 311 -11.09 30.99 2.03
C PRO A 311 -9.62 30.66 1.71
N HIS A 312 -9.14 31.09 0.54
CA HIS A 312 -7.76 30.84 0.12
C HIS A 312 -6.72 31.35 1.14
N ALA A 313 -6.87 32.59 1.62
CA ALA A 313 -6.01 33.15 2.66
C ALA A 313 -6.11 32.38 3.99
N GLY A 314 -7.28 31.82 4.29
CA GLY A 314 -7.50 30.98 5.47
C GLY A 314 -6.78 29.63 5.35
N SER A 315 -6.81 29.00 4.17
CA SER A 315 -6.04 27.79 3.86
C SER A 315 -4.54 27.99 4.07
N LEU A 316 -3.98 29.09 3.55
CA LEU A 316 -2.56 29.42 3.75
C LEU A 316 -2.24 29.71 5.22
N SER A 317 -3.13 30.39 5.94
CA SER A 317 -2.92 30.69 7.37
C SER A 317 -2.92 29.42 8.22
N VAL A 318 -3.86 28.50 7.97
CA VAL A 318 -3.91 27.20 8.67
C VAL A 318 -2.67 26.39 8.35
N LEU A 319 -2.32 26.27 7.07
CA LEU A 319 -1.14 25.52 6.63
C LEU A 319 0.15 26.06 7.26
N SER A 320 0.32 27.39 7.28
CA SER A 320 1.48 28.05 7.89
C SER A 320 1.56 27.80 9.40
N PHE A 321 0.42 27.88 10.10
CA PHE A 321 0.33 27.57 11.53
C PHE A 321 0.72 26.11 11.81
N MET A 322 0.18 25.16 11.06
CA MET A 322 0.45 23.74 11.25
C MET A 322 1.93 23.41 10.99
N ALA A 323 2.49 23.91 9.88
CA ALA A 323 3.88 23.68 9.51
C ALA A 323 4.87 24.34 10.49
N SER A 324 4.63 25.60 10.88
CA SER A 324 5.55 26.34 11.75
C SER A 324 5.60 25.81 13.18
N ASN A 325 4.54 25.12 13.63
CA ASN A 325 4.47 24.49 14.95
C ASN A 325 4.70 22.97 14.89
N ASN A 326 5.01 22.41 13.71
CA ASN A 326 5.20 20.98 13.49
C ASN A 326 4.04 20.12 14.04
N ILE A 327 2.81 20.57 13.79
CA ILE A 327 1.59 19.91 14.28
C ILE A 327 1.38 18.60 13.53
N THR A 328 1.22 17.47 14.23
CA THR A 328 1.00 16.18 13.57
C THR A 328 -0.46 16.00 13.13
N GLY A 329 -0.71 15.00 12.30
CA GLY A 329 -2.06 14.68 11.81
C GLY A 329 -2.01 13.62 10.73
N VAL A 330 -3.17 13.28 10.19
CA VAL A 330 -3.26 12.44 8.99
C VAL A 330 -3.54 13.29 7.76
N ARG A 331 -3.15 12.76 6.60
CA ARG A 331 -3.38 13.41 5.31
C ARG A 331 -4.85 13.26 4.89
N GLY A 332 -5.48 14.36 4.50
CA GLY A 332 -6.81 14.35 3.88
C GLY A 332 -6.77 14.25 2.35
N ASN A 333 -7.91 13.96 1.72
CA ASN A 333 -7.98 13.87 0.25
C ASN A 333 -7.81 15.23 -0.42
N HIS A 334 -8.25 16.33 0.21
CA HIS A 334 -7.95 17.67 -0.28
C HIS A 334 -6.47 18.03 -0.10
N ASP A 335 -5.86 17.64 1.01
CA ASP A 335 -4.43 17.87 1.24
C ASP A 335 -3.58 17.11 0.21
N GLN A 336 -3.94 15.84 -0.07
CA GLN A 336 -3.31 15.02 -1.10
C GLN A 336 -3.36 15.72 -2.46
N LYS A 337 -4.50 16.34 -2.81
CA LYS A 337 -4.62 17.04 -4.09
C LYS A 337 -3.72 18.27 -4.20
N VAL A 338 -3.48 18.98 -3.09
CA VAL A 338 -2.52 20.08 -3.04
C VAL A 338 -1.08 19.59 -3.24
N ILE A 339 -0.71 18.47 -2.59
CA ILE A 339 0.62 17.84 -2.74
C ILE A 339 0.87 17.48 -4.21
N GLU A 340 -0.10 16.82 -4.82
CA GLU A 340 -0.07 16.41 -6.23
C GLU A 340 0.12 17.62 -7.16
N TRP A 341 -0.66 18.68 -6.97
CA TRP A 341 -0.51 19.91 -7.73
C TRP A 341 0.86 20.54 -7.54
N ARG A 342 1.37 20.59 -6.31
CA ARG A 342 2.69 21.17 -6.04
C ARG A 342 3.81 20.36 -6.71
N ALA A 343 3.76 19.04 -6.62
CA ALA A 343 4.72 18.16 -7.27
C ALA A 343 4.70 18.34 -8.80
N TRP A 344 3.51 18.45 -9.39
CA TRP A 344 3.34 18.72 -10.83
C TRP A 344 3.90 20.10 -11.22
N LEU A 345 3.62 21.14 -10.43
CA LEU A 345 4.14 22.49 -10.67
C LEU A 345 5.67 22.51 -10.68
N ASP A 346 6.30 21.86 -9.70
CA ASP A 346 7.76 21.78 -9.59
C ASP A 346 8.36 20.99 -10.77
N TRP A 347 7.72 19.87 -11.15
CA TRP A 347 8.10 19.09 -12.32
C TRP A 347 8.01 19.90 -13.61
N VAL A 348 6.86 20.51 -13.93
CA VAL A 348 6.66 21.28 -15.15
C VAL A 348 7.64 22.45 -15.25
N LYS A 349 7.91 23.15 -14.14
CA LYS A 349 8.90 24.24 -14.11
C LYS A 349 10.31 23.75 -14.47
N GLY A 350 10.69 22.54 -14.05
CA GLY A 350 11.98 21.94 -14.35
C GLY A 350 12.16 21.50 -15.80
N LEU A 351 11.08 21.32 -16.56
CA LEU A 351 11.16 20.76 -17.92
C LEU A 351 11.76 21.73 -18.95
N GLU A 352 12.47 21.14 -19.91
CA GLU A 352 13.05 21.83 -21.08
C GLU A 352 13.86 23.08 -20.72
N LYS A 353 14.67 23.00 -19.65
CA LYS A 353 15.50 24.12 -19.16
C LYS A 353 14.66 25.36 -18.81
N GLY A 354 13.52 25.16 -18.14
CA GLY A 354 12.67 26.23 -17.63
C GLY A 354 11.61 26.76 -18.62
N LYS A 355 11.48 26.16 -19.81
CA LYS A 355 10.41 26.56 -20.76
C LYS A 355 9.01 26.26 -20.24
N GLY A 356 8.85 25.20 -19.45
CA GLY A 356 7.56 24.87 -18.83
C GLY A 356 7.12 25.93 -17.82
N GLY A 357 8.07 26.47 -17.05
CA GLY A 357 7.81 27.60 -16.14
C GLY A 357 7.33 28.84 -16.89
N LYS A 358 8.00 29.21 -17.99
CA LYS A 358 7.58 30.37 -18.81
C LYS A 358 6.18 30.20 -19.38
N TRP A 359 5.85 29.01 -19.90
CA TRP A 359 4.50 28.71 -20.38
C TRP A 359 3.47 28.84 -19.25
N LEU A 360 3.79 28.32 -18.06
CA LEU A 360 2.90 28.38 -16.92
C LEU A 360 2.62 29.82 -16.50
N ASP A 361 3.66 30.66 -16.41
CA ASP A 361 3.53 32.07 -16.07
C ASP A 361 2.72 32.86 -17.13
N GLU A 362 2.87 32.52 -18.41
CA GLU A 362 2.05 33.10 -19.50
C GLU A 362 0.56 32.74 -19.38
N VAL A 363 0.26 31.49 -19.01
CA VAL A 363 -1.12 31.01 -18.85
C VAL A 363 -1.75 31.60 -17.57
N GLU A 364 -1.00 31.67 -16.47
CA GLU A 364 -1.43 32.32 -15.22
C GLU A 364 -1.75 33.81 -15.45
N ALA A 365 -0.89 34.56 -16.14
CA ALA A 365 -1.13 35.96 -16.47
C ALA A 365 -2.37 36.15 -17.37
N LEU A 366 -2.63 35.21 -18.28
CA LEU A 366 -3.84 35.23 -19.11
C LEU A 366 -5.10 34.96 -18.27
N TRP A 367 -5.04 34.00 -17.36
CA TRP A 367 -6.12 33.70 -16.42
C TRP A 367 -6.47 34.93 -15.59
N GLU A 368 -5.49 35.57 -14.95
CA GLU A 368 -5.70 36.76 -14.12
C GLU A 368 -6.35 37.91 -14.89
N LYS A 369 -5.94 38.12 -16.14
CA LYS A 369 -6.51 39.15 -17.02
C LYS A 369 -7.96 38.85 -17.43
N GLU A 370 -8.29 37.59 -17.69
CA GLU A 370 -9.64 37.22 -18.12
C GLU A 370 -10.60 37.05 -16.92
N ASN A 371 -10.09 36.70 -15.74
CA ASN A 371 -10.87 36.47 -14.51
C ASN A 371 -10.96 37.71 -13.59
N GLU A 372 -10.90 38.93 -14.13
CA GLU A 372 -10.96 40.16 -13.31
C GLU A 372 -12.25 40.30 -12.48
N SER A 373 -13.37 39.68 -12.90
CA SER A 373 -14.64 39.69 -12.16
C SER A 373 -14.85 38.51 -11.22
N ASP A 374 -13.91 37.56 -11.15
CA ASP A 374 -13.98 36.31 -10.37
C ASP A 374 -15.20 35.41 -10.68
N ASP A 375 -15.78 35.55 -11.88
CA ASP A 375 -16.96 34.79 -12.33
C ASP A 375 -16.62 33.68 -13.36
N LEU A 376 -15.35 33.49 -13.70
CA LEU A 376 -14.99 32.47 -14.69
C LEU A 376 -14.97 31.07 -14.10
N ASP A 377 -15.69 30.19 -14.79
CA ASP A 377 -15.63 28.74 -14.58
C ASP A 377 -14.28 28.20 -15.05
N GLU A 378 -13.49 27.68 -14.11
CA GLU A 378 -12.11 27.26 -14.35
C GLU A 378 -12.03 26.14 -15.38
N GLU A 379 -12.93 25.15 -15.31
CA GLU A 379 -12.95 23.99 -16.20
C GLU A 379 -13.26 24.40 -17.64
N LYS A 380 -14.31 25.19 -17.83
CA LYS A 380 -14.70 25.69 -19.17
C LYS A 380 -13.63 26.56 -19.77
N TRP A 381 -12.99 27.40 -18.95
CA TRP A 381 -11.91 28.24 -19.43
C TRP A 381 -10.70 27.43 -19.86
N VAL A 382 -10.25 26.47 -19.04
CA VAL A 382 -9.12 25.58 -19.36
C VAL A 382 -9.38 24.83 -20.65
N GLU A 383 -10.58 24.27 -20.82
CA GLU A 383 -10.96 23.54 -22.03
C GLU A 383 -10.94 24.44 -23.28
N LYS A 384 -11.47 25.66 -23.16
CA LYS A 384 -11.39 26.68 -24.22
C LYS A 384 -9.93 27.02 -24.59
N GLN A 385 -9.03 27.12 -23.61
CA GLN A 385 -7.61 27.37 -23.88
C GLN A 385 -6.91 26.16 -24.51
N LYS A 386 -7.23 24.93 -24.10
CA LYS A 386 -6.74 23.69 -24.73
C LYS A 386 -7.07 23.65 -26.22
N GLN A 387 -8.29 24.05 -26.60
CA GLN A 387 -8.75 24.10 -28.00
C GLN A 387 -8.04 25.20 -28.81
N LYS A 388 -7.83 26.37 -28.21
CA LYS A 388 -7.15 27.51 -28.86
C LYS A 388 -5.62 27.40 -28.87
N ALA A 389 -5.04 26.43 -28.16
CA ALA A 389 -3.60 26.31 -27.98
C ALA A 389 -2.85 26.15 -29.32
N LYS A 390 -1.82 26.98 -29.50
CA LYS A 390 -0.89 26.90 -30.64
C LYS A 390 -0.17 25.54 -30.62
N ARG A 391 0.27 25.07 -31.80
CA ARG A 391 0.95 23.76 -31.95
C ARG A 391 2.10 23.56 -30.96
N LYS A 392 2.86 24.62 -30.65
CA LYS A 392 3.98 24.59 -29.70
C LYS A 392 3.56 24.40 -28.23
N ASP A 393 2.35 24.80 -27.86
CA ASP A 393 1.88 24.83 -26.47
C ASP A 393 0.96 23.66 -26.13
N ARG A 394 0.37 23.00 -27.14
CA ARG A 394 -0.49 21.80 -26.97
C ARG A 394 0.16 20.70 -26.13
N LYS A 395 1.50 20.56 -26.21
CA LYS A 395 2.24 19.58 -25.41
C LYS A 395 2.16 19.84 -23.91
N TRP A 396 2.09 21.11 -23.49
CA TRP A 396 2.05 21.47 -22.07
C TRP A 396 0.66 21.21 -21.49
N TRP A 397 -0.38 21.57 -22.24
CA TRP A 397 -1.76 21.25 -21.89
C TRP A 397 -2.03 19.75 -21.76
N LYS A 398 -1.38 18.92 -22.59
CA LYS A 398 -1.43 17.45 -22.50
C LYS A 398 -0.71 16.86 -21.28
N ARG A 399 0.13 17.65 -20.59
CA ARG A 399 0.88 17.19 -19.40
C ARG A 399 0.09 17.40 -18.11
N ILE A 400 -1.04 18.10 -18.15
CA ILE A 400 -1.95 18.20 -17.02
C ILE A 400 -2.67 16.85 -16.91
N PRO A 401 -2.60 16.15 -15.76
CA PRO A 401 -3.27 14.86 -15.61
C PRO A 401 -4.78 14.96 -15.78
N ASP A 402 -5.40 13.87 -16.22
CA ASP A 402 -6.85 13.84 -16.43
C ASP A 402 -7.62 14.04 -15.12
N GLY A 403 -8.73 14.79 -15.20
CA GLY A 403 -9.55 15.15 -14.04
C GLY A 403 -8.95 16.23 -13.15
N TRP A 404 -7.82 16.85 -13.53
CA TRP A 404 -7.24 17.98 -12.79
C TRP A 404 -7.65 19.31 -13.42
N THR A 405 -8.19 20.19 -12.58
CA THR A 405 -8.62 21.54 -12.98
C THR A 405 -7.59 22.57 -12.55
N MET A 406 -6.83 23.13 -13.49
CA MET A 406 -5.95 24.28 -13.23
C MET A 406 -6.77 25.44 -12.66
N PHE A 407 -6.13 26.29 -11.85
CA PHE A 407 -6.76 27.43 -11.16
C PHE A 407 -7.79 27.09 -10.08
N SER A 408 -8.10 25.80 -9.88
CA SER A 408 -8.85 25.34 -8.71
C SER A 408 -8.21 25.80 -7.39
N ASP A 409 -8.99 25.76 -6.31
CA ASP A 409 -8.49 26.06 -4.96
C ASP A 409 -7.20 25.30 -4.63
N HIS A 410 -7.14 24.01 -4.97
CA HIS A 410 -5.96 23.17 -4.72
C HIS A 410 -4.74 23.66 -5.48
N TYR A 411 -4.91 24.02 -6.75
CA TYR A 411 -3.85 24.59 -7.58
C TYR A 411 -3.34 25.91 -7.00
N ARG A 412 -4.26 26.81 -6.62
CA ARG A 412 -3.90 28.13 -6.06
C ARG A 412 -3.12 27.98 -4.76
N ILE A 413 -3.56 27.08 -3.87
CA ILE A 413 -2.85 26.78 -2.62
C ILE A 413 -1.47 26.20 -2.92
N ALA A 414 -1.38 25.22 -3.81
CA ALA A 414 -0.12 24.60 -4.21
C ALA A 414 0.88 25.62 -4.81
N ARG A 415 0.38 26.58 -5.59
CA ARG A 415 1.17 27.65 -6.19
C ARG A 415 1.70 28.64 -5.15
N ALA A 416 0.91 28.96 -4.13
CA ALA A 416 1.24 29.96 -3.12
C ALA A 416 2.06 29.42 -1.93
N MET A 417 2.03 28.11 -1.67
CA MET A 417 2.72 27.51 -0.52
C MET A 417 4.25 27.58 -0.62
N SER A 418 4.91 27.63 0.53
CA SER A 418 6.36 27.51 0.67
C SER A 418 6.83 26.06 0.56
N SER A 419 8.14 25.86 0.36
CA SER A 419 8.74 24.52 0.35
C SER A 419 8.67 23.83 1.72
N ALA A 420 8.68 24.59 2.83
CA ALA A 420 8.54 24.05 4.17
C ALA A 420 7.12 23.52 4.42
N GLU A 421 6.10 24.28 3.99
CA GLU A 421 4.70 23.86 4.07
C GLU A 421 4.42 22.64 3.16
N TYR A 422 5.06 22.57 1.99
CA TYR A 422 4.98 21.39 1.12
C TYR A 422 5.64 20.16 1.77
N ALA A 423 6.83 20.31 2.35
CA ALA A 423 7.51 19.24 3.08
C ALA A 423 6.68 18.76 4.28
N TYR A 424 6.05 19.69 5.00
CA TYR A 424 5.12 19.39 6.08
C TYR A 424 3.96 18.51 5.60
N LEU A 425 3.20 18.92 4.57
CA LEU A 425 2.08 18.10 4.07
C LEU A 425 2.52 16.72 3.60
N ARG A 426 3.68 16.63 2.95
CA ARG A 426 4.28 15.35 2.53
C ARG A 426 4.67 14.45 3.69
N SER A 427 5.01 15.01 4.84
CA SER A 427 5.37 14.23 6.03
C SER A 427 4.15 13.60 6.73
N LEU A 428 2.95 14.09 6.45
CA LEU A 428 1.72 13.56 7.04
C LEU A 428 1.42 12.16 6.51
N PRO A 429 1.26 11.15 7.40
CA PRO A 429 0.91 9.79 7.03
C PRO A 429 -0.57 9.65 6.67
N LEU A 430 -0.92 8.52 6.05
CA LEU A 430 -2.32 8.13 5.82
C LEU A 430 -2.97 7.57 7.11
N ILE A 431 -2.19 6.89 7.94
CA ILE A 431 -2.62 6.34 9.23
C ILE A 431 -1.68 6.83 10.33
N LEU A 432 -2.24 7.41 11.39
CA LEU A 432 -1.53 7.56 12.67
C LEU A 432 -2.02 6.47 13.62
N HIS A 433 -1.10 5.62 14.06
CA HIS A 433 -1.39 4.56 15.02
C HIS A 433 -0.97 5.00 16.42
N LEU A 434 -1.86 4.84 17.40
CA LEU A 434 -1.67 5.19 18.81
C LEU A 434 -1.69 3.90 19.64
N PRO A 435 -0.57 3.16 19.76
CA PRO A 435 -0.53 1.85 20.41
C PRO A 435 -0.89 1.88 21.89
N SER A 436 -0.59 2.97 22.61
CA SER A 436 -0.92 3.11 24.04
C SER A 436 -2.43 3.25 24.27
N GLU A 437 -3.13 3.85 23.30
CA GLU A 437 -4.56 4.12 23.36
C GLU A 437 -5.41 3.07 22.62
N HIS A 438 -4.74 2.08 21.98
CA HIS A 438 -5.38 1.09 21.12
C HIS A 438 -6.31 1.73 20.09
N ALA A 439 -5.78 2.73 19.40
CA ALA A 439 -6.53 3.58 18.50
C ALA A 439 -5.79 3.90 17.20
N PHE A 440 -6.57 4.19 16.16
CA PHE A 440 -6.10 4.69 14.88
C PHE A 440 -6.73 6.05 14.59
N LEU A 441 -5.95 6.96 14.04
CA LEU A 441 -6.45 8.13 13.34
C LEU A 441 -6.26 7.89 11.83
N VAL A 442 -7.32 8.10 11.06
CA VAL A 442 -7.34 7.97 9.60
C VAL A 442 -8.30 9.02 9.04
N HIS A 443 -8.05 9.53 7.84
CA HIS A 443 -8.89 10.61 7.32
C HIS A 443 -10.33 10.14 7.02
N ALA A 444 -10.51 9.13 6.16
CA ALA A 444 -11.84 8.69 5.75
C ALA A 444 -12.32 7.45 6.53
N GLY A 445 -11.48 6.43 6.66
CA GLY A 445 -11.84 5.22 7.39
C GLY A 445 -10.84 4.08 7.26
N LEU A 446 -11.08 3.03 8.06
CA LEU A 446 -10.27 1.81 8.11
C LEU A 446 -11.21 0.60 8.20
N LEU A 447 -10.93 -0.49 7.50
CA LEU A 447 -11.75 -1.70 7.57
C LEU A 447 -11.25 -2.65 8.67
N PRO A 448 -12.16 -3.30 9.43
CA PRO A 448 -11.79 -4.28 10.47
C PRO A 448 -11.51 -5.68 9.90
N TYR A 449 -11.87 -5.94 8.65
CA TYR A 449 -11.68 -7.22 7.95
C TYR A 449 -11.67 -7.00 6.43
N ASP A 450 -11.14 -7.97 5.67
CA ASP A 450 -11.22 -8.01 4.20
C ASP A 450 -12.63 -8.40 3.77
N PRO A 451 -13.41 -7.52 3.13
CA PRO A 451 -14.81 -7.75 2.79
C PRO A 451 -15.00 -8.88 1.77
N THR A 452 -13.96 -9.28 1.03
CA THR A 452 -14.03 -10.38 0.07
C THR A 452 -13.97 -11.77 0.71
N ARG A 453 -13.82 -11.85 2.04
CA ARG A 453 -13.65 -13.10 2.78
C ARG A 453 -14.71 -13.25 3.86
N SER A 454 -15.02 -14.50 4.22
CA SER A 454 -15.86 -14.77 5.39
C SER A 454 -15.22 -14.26 6.68
N LEU A 455 -16.05 -13.86 7.65
CA LEU A 455 -15.61 -13.28 8.93
C LEU A 455 -14.73 -14.20 9.77
N THR A 456 -14.87 -15.52 9.61
CA THR A 456 -14.10 -16.53 10.34
C THR A 456 -12.92 -17.09 9.53
N ASN A 457 -12.62 -16.50 8.37
CA ASN A 457 -11.50 -16.93 7.55
C ASN A 457 -10.19 -16.72 8.33
N ARG A 458 -9.30 -17.73 8.32
CA ARG A 458 -8.00 -17.67 9.03
C ARG A 458 -7.08 -16.54 8.54
N ARG A 459 -7.34 -15.93 7.39
CA ARG A 459 -6.62 -14.75 6.90
C ARG A 459 -7.20 -13.42 7.41
N GLN A 460 -8.31 -13.43 8.14
CA GLN A 460 -8.85 -12.21 8.75
C GLN A 460 -8.06 -11.88 10.02
N PRO A 461 -7.60 -10.63 10.18
CA PRO A 461 -6.73 -10.25 11.30
C PRO A 461 -7.39 -10.43 12.67
N LEU A 462 -8.73 -10.36 12.73
CA LEU A 462 -9.50 -10.51 13.96
C LEU A 462 -10.01 -11.94 14.21
N ALA A 463 -9.84 -12.87 13.26
CA ALA A 463 -10.39 -14.23 13.36
C ALA A 463 -9.44 -15.24 14.03
N HIS A 464 -8.22 -14.85 14.35
CA HIS A 464 -7.21 -15.70 15.00
C HIS A 464 -6.31 -14.88 15.90
N LEU A 465 -5.55 -15.55 16.79
CA LEU A 465 -4.49 -14.87 17.52
C LEU A 465 -3.38 -14.43 16.55
N PRO A 466 -2.84 -13.21 16.69
CA PRO A 466 -1.80 -12.73 15.79
C PRO A 466 -0.49 -13.50 15.98
N SER A 467 0.23 -13.72 14.88
CA SER A 467 1.49 -14.45 14.88
C SER A 467 2.65 -13.53 15.26
N LEU A 468 3.17 -13.69 16.47
CA LEU A 468 4.27 -12.85 16.97
C LEU A 468 5.59 -13.09 16.23
N SER A 469 5.76 -14.23 15.56
CA SER A 469 6.99 -14.52 14.80
C SER A 469 7.19 -13.58 13.61
N GLN A 470 6.11 -13.03 13.03
CA GLN A 470 6.17 -12.07 11.93
C GLN A 470 6.34 -10.62 12.43
N THR A 471 5.85 -10.33 13.64
CA THR A 471 5.95 -8.99 14.23
C THR A 471 7.29 -8.75 14.94
N LEU A 472 7.98 -9.82 15.38
CA LEU A 472 9.29 -9.76 16.04
C LEU A 472 10.48 -9.66 15.08
N THR A 473 10.28 -9.81 13.76
CA THR A 473 11.35 -9.67 12.76
C THR A 473 11.70 -8.21 12.42
N ASP A 474 10.83 -7.27 12.77
CA ASP A 474 11.11 -5.83 12.70
C ASP A 474 10.57 -5.09 13.95
N PRO A 475 11.39 -4.94 15.01
CA PRO A 475 11.00 -4.25 16.24
C PRO A 475 10.56 -2.79 16.04
N SER A 476 10.94 -2.16 14.93
CA SER A 476 10.56 -0.77 14.63
C SER A 476 9.07 -0.60 14.35
N LEU A 477 8.38 -1.67 13.91
CA LEU A 477 6.93 -1.68 13.68
C LEU A 477 6.11 -1.68 14.97
N LEU A 478 6.71 -2.11 16.09
CA LEU A 478 6.05 -2.21 17.40
C LEU A 478 6.31 -0.99 18.30
N GLY A 479 7.28 -0.13 17.97
CA GLY A 479 7.63 1.03 18.81
C GLY A 479 8.08 0.65 20.23
N LEU A 480 8.65 -0.55 20.41
CA LEU A 480 9.08 -1.07 21.72
C LEU A 480 10.61 -1.09 21.83
N ASP A 481 11.16 -0.48 22.88
CA ASP A 481 12.54 -0.68 23.33
C ASP A 481 12.68 -2.04 24.03
N TRP A 482 13.16 -3.08 23.33
CA TRP A 482 13.30 -4.43 23.92
C TRP A 482 14.75 -4.79 24.29
N PRO A 483 15.01 -5.31 25.52
CA PRO A 483 16.30 -5.87 25.88
C PRO A 483 16.49 -7.27 25.27
N SER A 484 17.60 -7.46 24.54
CA SER A 484 17.87 -8.55 23.59
C SER A 484 17.81 -10.01 24.11
N ASN A 485 17.53 -10.27 25.39
CA ASN A 485 17.79 -11.58 26.02
C ASN A 485 16.66 -12.16 26.91
N ALA A 486 15.44 -11.63 26.88
CA ALA A 486 14.35 -12.16 27.73
C ALA A 486 13.48 -13.21 27.00
N ARG A 487 13.52 -14.47 27.45
CA ARG A 487 12.47 -15.48 27.14
C ARG A 487 11.16 -15.04 27.80
N LEU A 488 10.33 -14.27 27.12
CA LEU A 488 9.06 -13.77 27.67
C LEU A 488 7.85 -14.53 27.13
N ARG A 489 6.94 -14.89 28.04
CA ARG A 489 5.57 -15.31 27.69
C ARG A 489 4.86 -14.07 27.15
N PRO A 490 4.30 -14.11 25.93
CA PRO A 490 3.67 -12.92 25.36
C PRO A 490 2.49 -12.46 26.22
N THR A 491 2.44 -11.15 26.52
CA THR A 491 1.37 -10.52 27.30
C THR A 491 0.25 -10.04 26.37
N VAL A 492 -0.93 -9.75 26.94
CA VAL A 492 -2.08 -9.21 26.18
C VAL A 492 -1.72 -7.94 25.38
N PRO A 493 -0.97 -6.96 25.92
CA PRO A 493 -0.55 -5.78 25.14
C PRO A 493 0.24 -6.12 23.88
N ILE A 494 1.14 -7.10 23.93
CA ILE A 494 1.97 -7.51 22.78
C ILE A 494 1.08 -8.10 21.67
N TYR A 495 0.16 -8.99 22.03
CA TYR A 495 -0.80 -9.52 21.06
C TYR A 495 -1.69 -8.44 20.47
N ARG A 496 -2.06 -7.43 21.26
CA ARG A 496 -2.93 -6.34 20.80
C ARG A 496 -2.25 -5.44 19.79
N GLN A 497 -1.00 -5.06 20.04
CA GLN A 497 -0.21 -4.33 19.05
C GLN A 497 0.01 -5.14 17.78
N ALA A 498 0.30 -6.45 17.90
CA ALA A 498 0.42 -7.31 16.73
C ALA A 498 -0.90 -7.42 15.95
N GLN A 499 -2.05 -7.49 16.63
CA GLN A 499 -3.37 -7.47 16.01
C GLN A 499 -3.60 -6.16 15.24
N GLU A 500 -3.26 -5.02 15.84
CA GLU A 500 -3.41 -3.69 15.25
C GLU A 500 -2.54 -3.54 13.98
N VAL A 501 -1.30 -4.02 14.03
CA VAL A 501 -0.42 -4.09 12.86
C VAL A 501 -1.01 -4.99 11.76
N ASN A 502 -1.63 -6.11 12.13
CA ASN A 502 -2.30 -6.99 11.16
C ASN A 502 -3.53 -6.34 10.53
N ILE A 503 -4.31 -5.54 11.27
CA ILE A 503 -5.43 -4.76 10.68
C ILE A 503 -4.91 -3.85 9.58
N ILE A 504 -3.77 -3.19 9.79
CA ILE A 504 -3.17 -2.30 8.80
C ILE A 504 -2.67 -3.08 7.57
N ASN A 505 -1.97 -4.19 7.77
CA ASN A 505 -1.20 -4.83 6.70
C ASN A 505 -1.92 -6.00 6.00
N ASP A 506 -2.73 -6.77 6.71
CA ASP A 506 -3.33 -8.01 6.17
C ASP A 506 -4.59 -7.72 5.35
N ILE A 507 -5.15 -6.50 5.45
CA ILE A 507 -6.33 -6.05 4.71
C ILE A 507 -5.86 -5.21 3.51
N ALA A 508 -6.06 -5.71 2.29
CA ALA A 508 -5.59 -5.04 1.07
C ALA A 508 -6.11 -3.60 0.94
N GLN A 509 -7.37 -3.37 1.29
CA GLN A 509 -8.02 -2.07 1.25
C GLN A 509 -7.39 -1.07 2.24
N ASN A 510 -6.87 -1.54 3.38
CA ASN A 510 -6.18 -0.68 4.34
C ASN A 510 -4.76 -0.30 3.87
N ARG A 511 -4.25 -0.96 2.82
CA ARG A 511 -2.99 -0.61 2.15
C ARG A 511 -3.16 0.31 0.93
N ASP A 512 -4.41 0.56 0.53
CA ASP A 512 -4.72 1.41 -0.62
C ASP A 512 -4.93 2.87 -0.17
N PRO A 513 -4.08 3.82 -0.59
CA PRO A 513 -4.23 5.23 -0.27
C PRO A 513 -5.58 5.82 -0.69
N TRP A 514 -6.12 5.39 -1.83
CA TRP A 514 -7.40 5.90 -2.30
C TRP A 514 -8.53 5.54 -1.34
N VAL A 515 -8.53 4.32 -0.80
CA VAL A 515 -9.51 3.86 0.19
C VAL A 515 -9.41 4.68 1.47
N LEU A 516 -8.21 4.81 2.06
CA LEU A 516 -7.99 5.51 3.33
C LEU A 516 -8.37 7.00 3.27
N LEU A 517 -8.31 7.58 2.07
CA LEU A 517 -8.63 8.98 1.80
C LEU A 517 -10.08 9.23 1.37
N ASN A 518 -10.80 8.22 0.86
CA ASN A 518 -12.10 8.47 0.20
C ASN A 518 -13.26 7.58 0.67
N MET A 519 -12.99 6.48 1.39
CA MET A 519 -14.02 5.51 1.78
C MET A 519 -15.16 6.14 2.59
N ARG A 520 -16.39 5.73 2.27
CA ARG A 520 -17.60 6.03 3.05
C ARG A 520 -18.35 4.76 3.45
N GLY A 521 -18.33 3.75 2.59
CA GLY A 521 -19.00 2.48 2.85
C GLY A 521 -18.42 1.33 2.04
N VAL A 522 -19.01 0.15 2.22
CA VAL A 522 -18.71 -1.05 1.45
C VAL A 522 -20.00 -1.51 0.79
N SER A 523 -19.97 -1.61 -0.54
CA SER A 523 -21.09 -2.02 -1.38
C SER A 523 -21.42 -3.51 -1.22
N GLU A 524 -22.59 -3.93 -1.70
CA GLU A 524 -23.07 -5.32 -1.59
C GLU A 524 -22.16 -6.33 -2.31
N ASP A 525 -21.40 -5.88 -3.32
CA ASP A 525 -20.42 -6.67 -4.06
C ASP A 525 -19.04 -6.75 -3.38
N ASN A 526 -18.94 -6.23 -2.14
CA ASN A 526 -17.72 -6.16 -1.32
C ASN A 526 -16.67 -5.15 -1.82
N THR A 527 -17.06 -4.21 -2.68
CA THR A 527 -16.18 -3.11 -3.10
C THR A 527 -16.30 -1.92 -2.15
N VAL A 528 -15.22 -1.15 -1.99
CA VAL A 528 -15.23 0.09 -1.21
C VAL A 528 -15.85 1.20 -2.05
N SER A 529 -16.84 1.89 -1.49
CA SER A 529 -17.46 3.05 -2.14
C SER A 529 -17.09 4.36 -1.46
N ARG A 530 -16.96 5.40 -2.29
CA ARG A 530 -16.83 6.81 -1.89
C ARG A 530 -18.16 7.55 -1.85
N ASP A 531 -19.26 6.93 -2.29
CA ASP A 531 -20.61 7.52 -2.22
C ASP A 531 -21.15 7.32 -0.80
N SER A 532 -21.82 8.36 -0.28
CA SER A 532 -22.43 8.30 1.06
C SER A 532 -23.71 7.46 1.09
N HIS A 533 -24.29 7.15 -0.06
CA HIS A 533 -25.58 6.44 -0.19
C HIS A 533 -25.43 5.00 -0.69
N GLU A 534 -24.20 4.58 -1.00
CA GLU A 534 -23.92 3.26 -1.55
C GLU A 534 -23.31 2.35 -0.48
N GLY A 535 -23.93 1.18 -0.29
CA GLY A 535 -23.43 0.17 0.63
C GLY A 535 -23.66 0.47 2.11
N THR A 536 -22.99 -0.31 2.95
CA THR A 536 -23.04 -0.16 4.40
C THR A 536 -21.93 0.79 4.85
N PRO A 537 -22.21 1.83 5.67
CA PRO A 537 -21.19 2.72 6.18
C PRO A 537 -20.07 1.95 6.89
N TRP A 538 -18.82 2.26 6.57
CA TRP A 538 -17.68 1.49 7.09
C TRP A 538 -17.61 1.55 8.63
N ALA A 539 -18.03 2.66 9.23
CA ALA A 539 -18.07 2.85 10.67
C ALA A 539 -19.04 1.87 11.35
N GLU A 540 -20.17 1.54 10.71
CA GLU A 540 -21.12 0.54 11.21
C GLU A 540 -20.52 -0.88 11.11
N ILE A 541 -19.82 -1.17 10.01
CA ILE A 541 -19.07 -2.42 9.82
C ILE A 541 -18.00 -2.56 10.91
N TRP A 542 -17.24 -1.51 11.19
CA TRP A 542 -16.23 -1.49 12.26
C TRP A 542 -16.85 -1.84 13.61
N ASN A 543 -17.84 -1.05 14.06
CA ASN A 543 -18.47 -1.25 15.37
C ASN A 543 -19.09 -2.64 15.49
N GLY A 544 -19.78 -3.13 14.46
CA GLY A 544 -20.42 -4.45 14.47
C GLY A 544 -19.44 -5.63 14.46
N MET A 545 -18.21 -5.43 13.95
CA MET A 545 -17.15 -6.43 13.99
C MET A 545 -16.44 -6.42 15.33
N VAL A 546 -15.95 -5.26 15.79
CA VAL A 546 -15.16 -5.18 17.03
C VAL A 546 -16.00 -5.43 18.28
N SER A 547 -17.33 -5.26 18.23
CA SER A 547 -18.23 -5.68 19.32
C SER A 547 -18.27 -7.19 19.55
N ARG A 548 -17.69 -7.98 18.63
CA ARG A 548 -17.58 -9.44 18.74
C ARG A 548 -16.26 -9.88 19.38
N CYS A 549 -15.33 -8.95 19.64
CA CYS A 549 -14.06 -9.26 20.28
C CYS A 549 -14.26 -9.69 21.74
N GLY A 550 -13.87 -10.92 22.08
CA GLY A 550 -14.00 -11.52 23.41
C GLY A 550 -12.69 -11.67 24.19
N GLY A 551 -11.62 -11.07 23.69
CA GLY A 551 -10.25 -11.22 24.16
C GLY A 551 -9.52 -12.46 23.60
N TYR A 552 -8.23 -12.59 23.91
CA TYR A 552 -7.38 -13.70 23.43
C TYR A 552 -7.66 -15.02 24.16
N LYS A 553 -8.87 -15.54 24.00
CA LYS A 553 -9.29 -16.86 24.49
C LYS A 553 -9.61 -17.74 23.30
N ASN A 554 -9.32 -19.04 23.40
CA ASN A 554 -9.77 -20.01 22.41
C ASN A 554 -11.30 -20.14 22.50
N VAL A 555 -12.01 -19.46 21.61
CA VAL A 555 -13.47 -19.56 21.53
C VAL A 555 -13.86 -20.62 20.51
N SER A 556 -14.80 -21.49 20.87
CA SER A 556 -15.43 -22.41 19.91
C SER A 556 -16.23 -21.62 18.88
N SER A 557 -15.94 -21.86 17.59
CA SER A 557 -16.62 -21.27 16.43
C SER A 557 -18.11 -21.65 16.29
N GLN A 558 -18.66 -22.42 17.25
CA GLN A 558 -20.04 -22.90 17.26
C GLN A 558 -21.01 -22.03 18.10
N GLN A 559 -20.51 -21.04 18.84
CA GLN A 559 -21.38 -20.12 19.59
C GLN A 559 -22.03 -19.06 18.69
N LYS A 560 -23.34 -18.81 18.89
CA LYS A 560 -24.07 -17.69 18.29
C LYS A 560 -24.44 -16.68 19.37
N PRO A 561 -24.06 -15.39 19.24
CA PRO A 561 -23.27 -14.80 18.16
C PRO A 561 -21.80 -15.28 18.15
N ILE A 562 -21.15 -15.24 16.98
CA ILE A 562 -19.72 -15.56 16.83
C ILE A 562 -18.91 -14.56 17.67
N ILE A 563 -18.11 -15.07 18.60
CA ILE A 563 -17.14 -14.30 19.39
C ILE A 563 -15.75 -14.54 18.79
N LEU A 564 -15.00 -13.46 18.60
CA LEU A 564 -13.70 -13.45 17.94
C LEU A 564 -12.56 -13.35 18.98
N PRO A 565 -11.40 -13.99 18.74
CA PRO A 565 -10.25 -13.99 19.65
C PRO A 565 -9.43 -12.70 19.50
N CYS A 566 -10.08 -11.55 19.65
CA CYS A 566 -9.49 -10.22 19.47
C CYS A 566 -9.82 -9.29 20.63
N HIS A 567 -9.14 -8.14 20.67
CA HIS A 567 -9.55 -6.99 21.45
C HIS A 567 -10.03 -5.85 20.53
N PRO A 568 -11.00 -5.03 20.95
CA PRO A 568 -11.47 -3.92 20.13
C PRO A 568 -10.40 -2.83 20.00
N ALA A 569 -10.53 -1.97 18.99
CA ALA A 569 -9.70 -0.77 18.82
C ALA A 569 -10.58 0.40 18.35
N THR A 570 -10.20 1.61 18.70
CA THR A 570 -10.97 2.83 18.37
C THR A 570 -10.45 3.45 17.06
N VAL A 571 -11.34 3.88 16.17
CA VAL A 571 -10.95 4.64 14.97
C VAL A 571 -11.50 6.06 15.04
N ILE A 572 -10.61 7.04 14.98
CA ILE A 572 -10.96 8.46 14.95
C ILE A 572 -10.77 8.95 13.50
N TYR A 573 -11.71 9.72 12.98
CA TYR A 573 -11.70 10.09 11.56
C TYR A 573 -12.42 11.41 11.24
N GLY A 574 -12.29 11.86 9.99
CA GLY A 574 -12.86 13.09 9.41
C GLY A 574 -13.75 12.80 8.19
N HIS A 575 -13.61 13.59 7.11
CA HIS A 575 -14.14 13.41 5.73
C HIS A 575 -15.66 13.42 5.53
N THR A 576 -16.42 12.94 6.51
CA THR A 576 -17.84 12.58 6.36
C THR A 576 -18.78 13.66 6.85
N ALA A 577 -18.54 14.92 6.45
CA ALA A 577 -19.38 16.08 6.80
C ALA A 577 -20.88 15.89 6.58
N SER A 578 -21.30 15.03 5.63
CA SER A 578 -22.71 14.71 5.41
C SER A 578 -23.39 14.12 6.64
N ARG A 579 -22.65 13.33 7.44
CA ARG A 579 -23.11 12.75 8.72
C ARG A 579 -22.91 13.71 9.90
N GLY A 580 -22.03 14.70 9.76
CA GLY A 580 -21.68 15.63 10.83
C GLY A 580 -20.86 14.94 11.91
N LEU A 581 -21.01 15.40 13.17
CA LEU A 581 -20.37 14.76 14.32
C LEU A 581 -20.98 13.37 14.53
N ASP A 582 -20.19 12.31 14.27
CA ASP A 582 -20.65 10.91 14.27
C ASP A 582 -19.91 10.10 15.33
N VAL A 583 -20.48 10.04 16.54
CA VAL A 583 -19.86 9.40 17.70
C VAL A 583 -20.52 8.06 17.98
N ASN A 584 -19.75 6.98 17.78
CA ASN A 584 -20.12 5.60 18.12
C ASN A 584 -19.16 5.04 19.18
N ARG A 585 -19.41 3.81 19.65
CA ARG A 585 -18.61 3.22 20.75
C ARG A 585 -17.13 3.05 20.40
N TRP A 586 -16.83 2.66 19.16
CA TRP A 586 -15.48 2.35 18.68
C TRP A 586 -15.07 3.17 17.45
N THR A 587 -15.92 4.08 16.97
CA THR A 587 -15.57 5.01 15.90
C THR A 587 -16.03 6.42 16.22
N ILE A 588 -15.17 7.41 15.97
CA ILE A 588 -15.40 8.81 16.34
C ILE A 588 -15.12 9.69 15.12
N GLY A 589 -16.17 10.15 14.45
CA GLY A 589 -16.10 11.04 13.30
C GLY A 589 -16.19 12.50 13.73
N LEU A 590 -15.11 13.26 13.53
CA LEU A 590 -14.95 14.64 14.01
C LEU A 590 -15.29 15.72 12.96
N ASP A 591 -15.53 15.33 11.70
CA ASP A 591 -15.96 16.26 10.65
C ASP A 591 -17.41 16.71 10.85
N SER A 592 -17.58 17.71 11.71
CA SER A 592 -18.85 18.37 11.97
C SER A 592 -19.26 19.38 10.88
N GLY A 593 -18.54 19.44 9.76
CA GLY A 593 -18.91 20.23 8.57
C GLY A 593 -18.65 21.74 8.69
N CYS A 594 -17.52 22.16 9.27
CA CYS A 594 -17.22 23.57 9.54
C CYS A 594 -17.34 24.47 8.30
N VAL A 595 -16.74 24.08 7.17
CA VAL A 595 -16.77 24.87 5.93
C VAL A 595 -18.19 25.12 5.39
N TYR A 596 -19.13 24.24 5.72
CA TYR A 596 -20.54 24.35 5.35
C TYR A 596 -21.36 25.26 6.29
N GLY A 597 -20.70 25.95 7.23
CA GLY A 597 -21.34 26.81 8.21
C GLY A 597 -21.96 26.07 9.40
N ARG A 598 -21.47 24.87 9.69
CA ARG A 598 -21.86 24.11 10.88
C ARG A 598 -20.87 24.38 12.01
N ARG A 599 -20.11 23.38 12.45
CA ARG A 599 -19.21 23.48 13.61
C ARG A 599 -17.83 22.93 13.29
N LEU A 600 -16.81 23.41 14.01
CA LEU A 600 -15.50 22.76 14.10
C LEU A 600 -15.38 22.11 15.47
N THR A 601 -15.05 20.82 15.50
CA THR A 601 -15.02 20.01 16.73
C THR A 601 -13.61 19.52 17.03
N VAL A 602 -13.24 19.55 18.31
CA VAL A 602 -12.04 18.94 18.86
C VAL A 602 -12.44 17.89 19.89
N MET A 603 -11.74 16.75 19.85
CA MET A 603 -11.75 15.74 20.89
C MET A 603 -10.52 15.91 21.78
N ILE A 604 -10.71 15.86 23.10
CA ILE A 604 -9.66 16.05 24.10
C ILE A 604 -9.48 14.74 24.87
N LEU A 605 -8.26 14.22 24.85
CA LEU A 605 -7.76 13.15 25.72
C LEU A 605 -6.80 13.77 26.72
N ASP A 606 -6.93 13.48 28.02
CA ASP A 606 -6.06 14.00 29.08
C ASP A 606 -5.86 12.94 30.16
N ALA A 607 -4.99 13.13 31.17
CA ALA A 607 -4.74 12.08 32.18
C ALA A 607 -5.99 11.56 32.94
N ALA A 608 -7.10 12.30 32.96
CA ALA A 608 -8.34 11.79 33.54
C ALA A 608 -9.11 10.88 32.58
N HIS A 609 -8.72 10.76 31.31
CA HIS A 609 -9.44 9.97 30.30
C HIS A 609 -9.68 8.54 30.78
N GLN A 610 -8.78 7.96 31.57
CA GLN A 610 -8.92 6.61 32.15
C GLN A 610 -10.04 6.49 33.21
N HIS A 611 -10.57 7.61 33.73
CA HIS A 611 -11.57 7.65 34.81
C HIS A 611 -12.70 8.65 34.55
N ARG A 612 -13.90 8.14 34.21
CA ARG A 612 -15.09 8.95 33.87
C ARG A 612 -15.39 10.09 34.83
N ASN A 613 -15.39 9.79 36.13
CA ASN A 613 -15.78 10.76 37.16
C ASN A 613 -14.83 11.95 37.19
N ASP A 614 -13.56 11.74 36.90
CA ASP A 614 -12.55 12.79 36.88
C ASP A 614 -12.64 13.62 35.58
N VAL A 615 -12.96 12.98 34.44
CA VAL A 615 -13.27 13.69 33.19
C VAL A 615 -14.50 14.59 33.36
N VAL A 616 -15.60 14.08 33.93
CA VAL A 616 -16.82 14.85 34.16
C VAL A 616 -16.58 16.01 35.11
N ARG A 617 -15.84 15.80 36.20
CA ARG A 617 -15.46 16.87 37.13
C ARG A 617 -14.60 17.94 36.46
N ARG A 618 -13.63 17.57 35.63
CA ARG A 618 -12.83 18.53 34.84
C ARG A 618 -13.69 19.28 33.82
N ALA A 619 -14.57 18.58 33.11
CA ALA A 619 -15.51 19.21 32.18
C ALA A 619 -16.43 20.23 32.87
N ALA A 620 -16.79 20.01 34.13
CA ALA A 620 -17.60 20.93 34.92
C ALA A 620 -16.80 22.09 35.55
N ASN A 621 -15.52 21.87 35.87
CA ASN A 621 -14.62 22.90 36.44
C ASN A 621 -13.99 23.81 35.38
N ASP A 622 -13.85 23.34 34.15
CA ASP A 622 -13.57 24.22 33.01
C ASP A 622 -14.82 25.09 32.82
N ASP A 623 -14.78 26.34 33.33
CA ASP A 623 -15.78 27.44 33.21
C ASP A 623 -16.03 27.87 31.74
N LEU A 624 -16.02 26.93 30.81
CA LEU A 624 -16.26 27.12 29.39
C LEU A 624 -17.78 27.24 29.18
N LYS A 625 -18.21 28.40 28.67
CA LYS A 625 -19.59 28.73 28.28
C LYS A 625 -20.13 27.88 27.10
N GLY A 626 -19.92 26.57 27.11
CA GLY A 626 -20.48 25.63 26.15
C GLY A 626 -20.51 24.21 26.73
N LYS A 627 -21.59 23.48 26.47
CA LYS A 627 -21.70 22.06 26.81
C LYS A 627 -20.51 21.30 26.23
N SER A 628 -19.63 20.80 27.10
CA SER A 628 -18.65 19.77 26.76
C SER A 628 -19.35 18.43 26.91
N ASP A 629 -19.41 17.65 25.84
CA ASP A 629 -20.00 16.31 25.87
C ASP A 629 -18.88 15.30 26.19
N VAL A 630 -19.09 14.49 27.23
CA VAL A 630 -18.17 13.40 27.61
C VAL A 630 -18.62 12.13 26.89
N ILE A 631 -17.70 11.48 26.17
CA ILE A 631 -17.95 10.28 25.36
C ILE A 631 -17.05 9.13 25.83
N ASP A 632 -17.46 7.90 25.59
CA ASP A 632 -16.62 6.72 25.87
C ASP A 632 -15.49 6.62 24.82
N PHE A 633 -14.30 6.22 25.25
CA PHE A 633 -13.10 6.10 24.39
C PHE A 633 -12.22 4.91 24.84
N GLY A 634 -11.70 4.12 23.90
CA GLY A 634 -10.90 2.94 24.25
C GLY A 634 -11.73 1.92 25.05
N ASP A 635 -11.07 1.09 25.86
CA ASP A 635 -11.76 0.01 26.61
C ASP A 635 -12.65 0.52 27.74
N ASP A 636 -12.11 1.42 28.56
CA ASP A 636 -12.70 1.96 29.78
C ASP A 636 -12.49 3.47 29.94
N GLY A 637 -11.87 4.10 28.93
CA GLY A 637 -11.57 5.52 28.91
C GLY A 637 -12.72 6.40 28.41
N HIS A 638 -12.50 7.70 28.45
CA HIS A 638 -13.45 8.74 28.08
C HIS A 638 -12.75 9.93 27.45
N ALA A 639 -13.39 10.57 26.48
CA ALA A 639 -12.90 11.80 25.86
C ALA A 639 -13.90 12.95 26.07
N ARG A 640 -13.43 14.20 25.93
CA ARG A 640 -14.29 15.38 25.92
C ARG A 640 -14.40 15.95 24.51
N LEU A 641 -15.60 16.29 24.09
CA LEU A 641 -15.85 17.01 22.85
C LEU A 641 -16.12 18.49 23.14
N VAL A 642 -15.48 19.35 22.35
CA VAL A 642 -15.73 20.79 22.35
C VAL A 642 -15.86 21.24 20.90
N SER A 643 -16.85 22.08 20.62
CA SER A 643 -16.98 22.67 19.28
C SER A 643 -17.26 24.17 19.32
N VAL A 644 -16.94 24.83 18.21
CA VAL A 644 -17.28 26.23 17.92
C VAL A 644 -18.09 26.31 16.63
N ASP A 645 -18.92 27.34 16.50
CA ASP A 645 -19.70 27.58 15.29
C ASP A 645 -18.82 28.14 14.17
N CYS A 646 -19.12 27.74 12.94
CA CYS A 646 -18.45 28.18 11.74
C CYS A 646 -19.38 29.03 10.88
N ILE A 647 -18.83 30.05 10.23
CA ILE A 647 -19.57 30.86 9.26
C ILE A 647 -19.37 30.26 7.88
N LYS A 648 -20.45 29.96 7.16
CA LYS A 648 -20.37 29.41 5.81
C LYS A 648 -19.58 30.36 4.90
N HIS A 649 -18.51 29.84 4.30
CA HIS A 649 -17.83 30.55 3.23
C HIS A 649 -18.66 30.42 1.95
N LYS A 650 -18.96 31.56 1.30
CA LYS A 650 -19.46 31.56 -0.07
C LYS A 650 -18.24 31.70 -0.96
N LYS A 651 -18.07 30.72 -1.86
CA LYS A 651 -17.12 30.82 -2.97
C LYS A 651 -17.51 31.97 -3.88
#